data_AF-A0A1H7LYM7-F1
#
_entry.id   AF-A0A1H7LYM7-F1
#
_cell.length_a   1.000
_cell.length_b   1.000
_cell.length_c   1.000
_cell.angle_alpha   90.00
_cell.angle_beta   90.00
_cell.angle_gamma   90.00
#
_symmetry.space_group_name_H-M   'P 1'
#
loop_
_entity.id
_entity.type
_entity.pdbx_description
1 polymer ?
#
loop_
_entity_poly.entity_id
_entity_poly.type
_entity_poly.pdbx_seq_one_letter_code
_entity_poly.pdbx_strand_id
1 'polypeptide(L)'
;MIRVALLPGDGVGAEVLEGPTRLLRQLAEQGLVEVTGPWPVGARAAAVTGEVLPEETLAACDDADAILLGAVGEDPGVPPEVCPRPEVALHRLRARYDLRLSVRDIPLGEDGDLTVVRNLIGGSYGTGPADRTYSAGGGEAADVLRLTPERVAEVVELGIDRLLQQGGGTAAGRLVSVDKANLYATGRLWRQVATDVAGRRGVPVEHRYVDRAAFELGSGAEVPAVIVTEGLLGDILSDLAAGRAGSPALCGSASIHPGPPAQGRCQGLFEPAHGSAPRRAGLRQVDPLGGFLALVALLQHFDATRALGDRLRAATHTVLRQGPWTYDLAPAGVAPASTFEVADAVLAAFGSTAPGDARGPVEVRPEPDVRVPAEVLASWTTDVLESVGVRPAHARDVAHVLGYADLSGIDSHGIARLPAYVTMIGNGAIAADGDPVVHSDGGAVALVDGQGLLGHPVTTVALEEAVERARRYGVGWVNVRRSSHHGASGSYVHDVATQGLVGLVATNTGPIVAPTGTGRPYFGTNPLALGVPVAGEEPMVFDMATSAVAGGKFEIALRQGLPVPLGWGLTAEGEPTTDPAAVFPGKGALLPLGSDRERSSHKGYGLGLLVEVLTGVLAGGPLGPEVGNLTFRSEPRPPGTSHLVVVLDPARLGDAAHMRGEMHRMLAELRGLLPVDEELPVRTPGQRAAAERARRRADGVPLDRETHAALVSLGDRLGRPLGAAARG
;
A
#
# COMPACT_ATOMS: atom_id res chain seq x y z
N MET A 1 -37.28 -11.24 -8.71
CA MET A 1 -37.32 -9.80 -8.38
C MET A 1 -37.43 -9.70 -6.87
N ILE A 2 -36.60 -8.87 -6.23
CA ILE A 2 -36.62 -8.71 -4.76
C ILE A 2 -37.51 -7.54 -4.37
N ARG A 3 -38.21 -7.63 -3.24
CA ARG A 3 -39.02 -6.56 -2.64
C ARG A 3 -38.29 -5.92 -1.47
N VAL A 4 -38.16 -4.59 -1.50
CA VAL A 4 -37.43 -3.80 -0.50
C VAL A 4 -38.39 -2.87 0.24
N ALA A 5 -38.41 -2.95 1.57
CA ALA A 5 -39.11 -1.98 2.43
C ALA A 5 -38.16 -0.83 2.79
N LEU A 6 -38.56 0.41 2.49
CA LEU A 6 -37.81 1.62 2.81
C LEU A 6 -38.26 2.22 4.14
N LEU A 7 -37.35 2.31 5.10
CA LEU A 7 -37.60 2.91 6.40
C LEU A 7 -36.60 4.07 6.60
N PRO A 8 -36.99 5.34 6.39
CA PRO A 8 -36.05 6.47 6.38
C PRO A 8 -35.32 6.74 7.70
N GLY A 9 -35.86 6.28 8.83
CA GLY A 9 -35.28 6.54 10.14
C GLY A 9 -35.47 7.98 10.65
N ASP A 10 -34.61 8.35 11.59
CA ASP A 10 -34.60 9.58 12.37
C ASP A 10 -33.35 10.42 12.09
N GLY A 11 -33.37 11.69 12.49
CA GLY A 11 -32.24 12.60 12.39
C GLY A 11 -31.73 12.71 10.95
N VAL A 12 -30.46 12.36 10.74
CA VAL A 12 -29.80 12.38 9.44
C VAL A 12 -30.15 11.18 8.55
N GLY A 13 -30.84 10.16 9.08
CA GLY A 13 -31.16 8.92 8.37
C GLY A 13 -31.86 9.17 7.03
N ALA A 14 -32.84 10.09 7.02
CA ALA A 14 -33.57 10.45 5.81
C ALA A 14 -32.70 11.15 4.75
N GLU A 15 -31.71 11.95 5.16
CA GLU A 15 -30.79 12.64 4.24
C GLU A 15 -29.78 11.66 3.64
N VAL A 16 -29.21 10.78 4.46
CA VAL A 16 -28.24 9.77 4.02
C VAL A 16 -28.89 8.73 3.09
N LEU A 17 -30.16 8.39 3.31
CA LEU A 17 -30.89 7.45 2.45
C LEU A 17 -31.58 8.09 1.24
N GLU A 18 -31.51 9.41 1.04
CA GLU A 18 -32.17 10.08 -0.07
C GLU A 18 -31.67 9.56 -1.43
N GLY A 19 -30.36 9.54 -1.63
CA GLY A 19 -29.71 9.05 -2.85
C GLY A 19 -29.97 7.56 -3.10
N PRO A 20 -29.72 6.67 -2.12
CA PRO A 20 -30.07 5.25 -2.21
C PRO A 20 -31.55 5.00 -2.54
N THR A 21 -32.46 5.79 -1.95
CA THR A 21 -33.91 5.69 -2.22
C THR A 21 -34.25 6.09 -3.65
N ARG A 22 -33.64 7.15 -4.18
CA ARG A 22 -33.80 7.55 -5.59
C ARG A 22 -33.35 6.46 -6.54
N LEU A 23 -32.20 5.84 -6.28
CA LEU A 23 -31.71 4.74 -7.09
C LEU A 23 -32.66 3.54 -7.05
N LEU A 24 -33.09 3.12 -5.86
CA LEU A 24 -34.03 2.00 -5.72
C LEU A 24 -35.34 2.23 -6.47
N ARG A 25 -35.90 3.45 -6.41
CA ARG A 25 -37.11 3.80 -7.17
C ARG A 25 -36.87 3.78 -8.67
N GLN A 26 -35.73 4.28 -9.14
CA GLN A 26 -35.35 4.20 -10.56
C GLN A 26 -35.20 2.75 -11.04
N LEU A 27 -34.62 1.87 -10.22
CA LEU A 27 -34.52 0.43 -10.51
C LEU A 27 -35.90 -0.25 -10.49
N ALA A 28 -36.83 0.24 -9.65
CA ALA A 28 -38.20 -0.27 -9.61
C ALA A 28 -39.01 0.11 -10.85
N GLU A 29 -38.85 1.33 -11.37
CA GLU A 29 -39.45 1.76 -12.64
C GLU A 29 -38.96 0.91 -13.82
N GLN A 30 -37.75 0.37 -13.74
CA GLN A 30 -37.18 -0.56 -14.72
C GLN A 30 -37.62 -2.02 -14.50
N GLY A 31 -38.39 -2.31 -13.45
CA GLY A 31 -38.80 -3.67 -13.09
C GLY A 31 -37.66 -4.56 -12.62
N LEU A 32 -36.56 -3.99 -12.09
CA LEU A 32 -35.42 -4.76 -11.57
C LEU A 32 -35.60 -5.13 -10.09
N VAL A 33 -36.31 -4.29 -9.34
CA VAL A 33 -36.66 -4.48 -7.93
C VAL A 33 -38.10 -4.01 -7.69
N GLU A 34 -38.68 -4.38 -6.56
CA GLU A 34 -39.91 -3.77 -6.05
C GLU A 34 -39.61 -3.00 -4.78
N VAL A 35 -40.21 -1.82 -4.60
CA VAL A 35 -39.92 -0.93 -3.49
C VAL A 35 -41.23 -0.49 -2.85
N THR A 36 -41.34 -0.62 -1.53
CA THR A 36 -42.49 -0.14 -0.74
C THR A 36 -42.03 0.89 0.29
N GLY A 37 -42.94 1.79 0.67
CA GLY A 37 -42.69 2.86 1.63
C GLY A 37 -42.52 4.25 1.00
N PRO A 38 -42.04 5.25 1.75
CA PRO A 38 -41.39 5.13 3.05
C PRO A 38 -42.35 4.70 4.16
N TRP A 39 -41.90 3.77 5.01
CA TRP A 39 -42.62 3.33 6.20
C TRP A 39 -42.06 4.02 7.46
N PRO A 40 -42.93 4.47 8.39
CA PRO A 40 -42.49 5.16 9.58
C PRO A 40 -41.76 4.20 10.54
N VAL A 41 -40.62 4.65 11.08
CA VAL A 41 -39.88 3.96 12.15
C VAL A 41 -39.25 5.00 13.10
N GLY A 42 -38.95 4.59 14.34
CA GLY A 42 -38.16 5.39 15.28
C GLY A 42 -38.93 6.52 15.97
N ALA A 43 -38.21 7.58 16.34
CA ALA A 43 -38.77 8.75 17.02
C ALA A 43 -39.86 9.42 16.17
N ARG A 44 -39.65 9.56 14.86
CA ARG A 44 -40.65 10.13 13.95
C ARG A 44 -41.93 9.30 13.86
N ALA A 45 -41.81 7.97 13.90
CA ALA A 45 -42.99 7.10 13.95
C ALA A 45 -43.76 7.29 15.26
N ALA A 46 -43.05 7.34 16.38
CA ALA A 46 -43.67 7.53 17.69
C ALA A 46 -44.40 8.87 17.78
N ALA A 47 -43.85 9.93 17.18
CA ALA A 47 -44.49 11.25 17.14
C ALA A 47 -45.83 11.26 16.38
N VAL A 48 -45.98 10.41 15.35
CA VAL A 48 -47.18 10.38 14.50
C VAL A 48 -48.18 9.32 14.94
N THR A 49 -47.70 8.16 15.38
CA THR A 49 -48.51 6.95 15.60
C THR A 49 -48.59 6.52 17.06
N GLY A 50 -47.74 7.09 17.92
CA GLY A 50 -47.57 6.64 19.31
C GLY A 50 -46.63 5.43 19.47
N GLU A 51 -46.18 4.82 18.37
CA GLU A 51 -45.28 3.65 18.40
C GLU A 51 -44.00 3.89 17.59
N VAL A 52 -42.86 3.43 18.12
CA VAL A 52 -41.57 3.47 17.42
C VAL A 52 -41.50 2.52 16.22
N LEU A 53 -42.39 1.54 16.16
CA LEU A 53 -42.45 0.56 15.09
C LEU A 53 -43.91 0.11 14.89
N PRO A 54 -44.69 0.87 14.11
CA PRO A 54 -46.12 0.63 13.89
C PRO A 54 -46.40 -0.72 13.22
N GLU A 55 -47.60 -1.25 13.43
CA GLU A 55 -48.02 -2.55 12.89
C GLU A 55 -48.02 -2.56 11.34
N GLU A 56 -48.36 -1.45 10.69
CA GLU A 56 -48.28 -1.31 9.23
C GLU A 56 -46.83 -1.40 8.70
N THR A 57 -45.87 -0.81 9.40
CA THR A 57 -44.44 -0.91 9.06
C THR A 57 -43.96 -2.35 9.22
N LEU A 58 -44.40 -3.05 10.29
CA LEU A 58 -44.08 -4.46 10.50
C LEU A 58 -44.65 -5.35 9.40
N ALA A 59 -45.92 -5.15 9.03
CA ALA A 59 -46.56 -5.90 7.95
C ALA A 59 -45.84 -5.71 6.61
N ALA A 60 -45.41 -4.47 6.31
CA ALA A 60 -44.63 -4.19 5.12
C ALA A 60 -43.23 -4.84 5.15
N CYS A 61 -42.59 -4.89 6.33
CA CYS A 61 -41.31 -5.58 6.49
C CYS A 61 -41.44 -7.10 6.38
N ASP A 62 -42.55 -7.69 6.87
CA ASP A 62 -42.81 -9.14 6.76
C ASP A 62 -42.97 -9.58 5.30
N ASP A 63 -43.55 -8.71 4.48
CA ASP A 63 -43.83 -8.94 3.07
C ASP A 63 -42.63 -8.62 2.15
N ALA A 64 -41.61 -7.93 2.68
CA ALA A 64 -40.38 -7.60 1.95
C ALA A 64 -39.31 -8.68 2.08
N ASP A 65 -38.47 -8.83 1.05
CA ASP A 65 -37.29 -9.71 1.09
C ASP A 65 -36.12 -9.03 1.82
N ALA A 66 -36.05 -7.70 1.79
CA ALA A 66 -35.03 -6.90 2.47
C ALA A 66 -35.58 -5.58 3.03
N ILE A 67 -34.92 -5.07 4.07
CA ILE A 67 -35.21 -3.77 4.67
C ILE A 67 -34.01 -2.85 4.45
N LEU A 68 -34.22 -1.66 3.87
CA LEU A 68 -33.24 -0.58 3.89
C LEU A 68 -33.66 0.43 4.95
N LEU A 69 -32.88 0.50 6.04
CA LEU A 69 -33.19 1.28 7.24
C LEU A 69 -32.19 2.44 7.40
N GLY A 70 -32.71 3.64 7.60
CA GLY A 70 -31.92 4.81 7.98
C GLY A 70 -31.72 4.83 9.49
N ALA A 71 -30.72 5.59 9.96
CA ALA A 71 -30.37 5.65 11.37
C ALA A 71 -31.59 5.91 12.27
N VAL A 72 -31.76 5.12 13.32
CA VAL A 72 -32.84 5.27 14.32
C VAL A 72 -32.24 5.79 15.61
N GLY A 73 -32.83 6.84 16.19
CA GLY A 73 -32.22 7.51 17.34
C GLY A 73 -32.92 8.83 17.67
N GLU A 74 -32.19 9.71 18.35
CA GLU A 74 -32.68 11.05 18.64
C GLU A 74 -32.95 11.82 17.34
N ASP A 75 -34.09 12.52 17.29
CA ASP A 75 -34.50 13.41 16.20
C ASP A 75 -34.78 14.82 16.75
N PRO A 76 -34.18 15.89 16.19
CA PRO A 76 -34.43 17.26 16.67
C PRO A 76 -35.88 17.72 16.58
N GLY A 77 -36.68 17.11 15.71
CA GLY A 77 -38.10 17.39 15.52
C GLY A 77 -39.01 16.64 16.49
N VAL A 78 -38.48 15.75 17.33
CA VAL A 78 -39.27 14.92 18.26
C VAL A 78 -38.74 15.10 19.69
N PRO A 79 -39.53 15.64 20.63
CA PRO A 79 -39.11 15.78 22.02
C PRO A 79 -38.73 14.43 22.66
N PRO A 80 -37.65 14.33 23.46
CA PRO A 80 -37.24 13.09 24.11
C PRO A 80 -38.32 12.44 24.98
N GLU A 81 -39.26 13.22 25.51
CA GLU A 81 -40.38 12.72 26.31
C GLU A 81 -41.41 11.95 25.47
N VAL A 82 -41.52 12.27 24.18
CA VAL A 82 -42.42 11.59 23.22
C VAL A 82 -41.85 10.22 22.86
N CYS A 83 -40.53 10.13 22.69
CA CYS A 83 -39.86 8.89 22.38
C CYS A 83 -38.52 8.81 23.12
N PRO A 84 -38.50 8.27 24.36
CA PRO A 84 -37.28 8.22 25.16
C PRO A 84 -36.28 7.14 24.70
N ARG A 85 -36.74 6.16 23.90
CA ARG A 85 -35.93 5.02 23.43
C ARG A 85 -36.26 4.63 21.99
N PRO A 86 -35.97 5.49 21.00
CA PRO A 86 -36.23 5.22 19.58
C PRO A 86 -35.51 3.96 19.07
N GLU A 87 -34.31 3.68 19.56
CA GLU A 87 -33.46 2.53 19.20
C GLU A 87 -34.13 1.17 19.44
N VAL A 88 -35.18 1.13 20.28
CA VAL A 88 -36.01 -0.08 20.50
C VAL A 88 -36.59 -0.60 19.18
N ALA A 89 -36.88 0.26 18.20
CA ALA A 89 -37.38 -0.19 16.90
C ALA A 89 -36.37 -1.11 16.18
N LEU A 90 -35.10 -0.72 16.12
CA LEU A 90 -34.04 -1.52 15.52
C LEU A 90 -33.86 -2.86 16.25
N HIS A 91 -33.86 -2.84 17.59
CA HIS A 91 -33.78 -4.05 18.39
C HIS A 91 -34.98 -5.00 18.14
N ARG A 92 -36.19 -4.47 18.02
CA ARG A 92 -37.40 -5.25 17.70
C ARG A 92 -37.33 -5.87 16.29
N LEU A 93 -36.86 -5.13 15.29
CA LEU A 93 -36.68 -5.66 13.94
C LEU A 93 -35.65 -6.79 13.91
N ARG A 94 -34.47 -6.59 14.51
CA ARG A 94 -33.44 -7.62 14.59
C ARG A 94 -33.92 -8.87 15.33
N ALA A 95 -34.65 -8.70 16.44
CA ALA A 95 -35.23 -9.81 17.19
C ALA A 95 -36.33 -10.55 16.40
N ARG A 96 -37.20 -9.82 15.68
CA ARG A 96 -38.30 -10.40 14.91
C ARG A 96 -37.82 -11.34 13.81
N TYR A 97 -36.75 -10.96 13.11
CA TYR A 97 -36.21 -11.73 11.98
C TYR A 97 -34.98 -12.59 12.36
N ASP A 98 -34.69 -12.70 13.67
CA ASP A 98 -33.52 -13.42 14.21
C ASP A 98 -32.19 -13.00 13.51
N LEU A 99 -31.97 -11.70 13.32
CA LEU A 99 -30.78 -11.19 12.61
C LEU A 99 -29.54 -11.26 13.51
N ARG A 100 -28.90 -12.42 13.53
CA ARG A 100 -27.80 -12.77 14.45
C ARG A 100 -26.42 -12.27 14.04
N LEU A 101 -26.19 -12.00 12.76
CA LEU A 101 -24.87 -11.68 12.23
C LEU A 101 -24.87 -10.28 11.63
N SER A 102 -23.75 -9.58 11.78
CA SER A 102 -23.49 -8.32 11.11
C SER A 102 -22.27 -8.46 10.21
N VAL A 103 -22.42 -8.08 8.95
CA VAL A 103 -21.34 -7.93 7.99
C VAL A 103 -21.18 -6.44 7.72
N ARG A 104 -19.97 -5.92 7.85
CA ARG A 104 -19.63 -4.53 7.55
C ARG A 104 -18.49 -4.53 6.55
N ASP A 105 -18.73 -3.96 5.39
CA ASP A 105 -17.72 -3.77 4.35
C ASP A 105 -17.28 -2.31 4.37
N ILE A 106 -15.98 -2.10 4.59
CA ILE A 106 -15.36 -0.78 4.74
C ILE A 106 -14.33 -0.59 3.61
N PRO A 107 -14.46 0.46 2.78
CA PRO A 107 -13.52 0.71 1.70
C PRO A 107 -12.17 1.21 2.25
N LEU A 108 -11.18 0.33 2.36
CA LEU A 108 -9.85 0.64 2.90
C LEU A 108 -8.78 0.54 1.81
N GLY A 109 -8.32 1.68 1.30
CA GLY A 109 -7.26 1.75 0.28
C GLY A 109 -7.78 1.55 -1.14
N GLU A 110 -6.85 1.41 -2.11
CA GLU A 110 -7.20 1.26 -3.54
C GLU A 110 -7.55 -0.19 -3.93
N ASP A 111 -7.13 -1.19 -3.14
CA ASP A 111 -7.11 -2.61 -3.54
C ASP A 111 -8.18 -3.51 -2.86
N GLY A 112 -9.05 -2.98 -2.01
CA GLY A 112 -10.13 -3.81 -1.44
C GLY A 112 -10.92 -3.19 -0.30
N ASP A 113 -11.92 -3.93 0.15
CA ASP A 113 -12.66 -3.59 1.38
C ASP A 113 -12.18 -4.51 2.50
N LEU A 114 -12.10 -3.96 3.71
CA LEU A 114 -12.07 -4.78 4.91
C LEU A 114 -13.49 -5.20 5.23
N THR A 115 -13.73 -6.51 5.29
CA THR A 115 -14.98 -7.08 5.80
C THR A 115 -14.81 -7.43 7.27
N VAL A 116 -15.66 -6.86 8.12
CA VAL A 116 -15.79 -7.25 9.53
C VAL A 116 -17.08 -8.04 9.70
N VAL A 117 -16.96 -9.31 10.10
CA VAL A 117 -18.09 -10.16 10.45
C VAL A 117 -18.14 -10.33 11.97
N ARG A 118 -19.30 -10.03 12.56
CA ARG A 118 -19.50 -10.10 14.01
C ARG A 118 -20.87 -10.67 14.40
N ASN A 119 -20.99 -11.14 15.63
CA ASN A 119 -22.32 -11.42 16.19
C ASN A 119 -23.05 -10.11 16.53
N LEU A 120 -24.35 -10.11 16.29
CA LEU A 120 -25.23 -8.95 16.44
C LEU A 120 -26.26 -9.14 17.55
N ILE A 121 -26.70 -10.39 17.79
CA ILE A 121 -27.60 -10.78 18.87
C ILE A 121 -26.89 -11.80 19.77
N GLY A 122 -27.03 -11.63 21.09
CA GLY A 122 -26.24 -12.34 22.09
C GLY A 122 -24.87 -11.71 22.33
N GLY A 123 -24.07 -12.29 23.23
CA GLY A 123 -22.82 -11.67 23.67
C GLY A 123 -23.06 -10.46 24.57
N SER A 124 -22.25 -9.41 24.42
CA SER A 124 -22.30 -8.16 25.20
C SER A 124 -23.59 -7.36 24.96
N TYR A 125 -24.25 -7.56 23.82
CA TYR A 125 -25.56 -6.98 23.54
C TYR A 125 -26.73 -7.70 24.22
N GLY A 126 -26.45 -8.77 24.99
CA GLY A 126 -27.36 -9.44 25.93
C GLY A 126 -28.30 -10.46 25.30
N THR A 127 -28.78 -11.41 26.13
CA THR A 127 -29.85 -12.36 25.75
C THR A 127 -31.14 -12.19 26.56
N GLY A 128 -31.19 -11.21 27.47
CA GLY A 128 -32.38 -10.85 28.24
C GLY A 128 -32.05 -10.06 29.52
N PRO A 129 -33.06 -9.69 30.33
CA PRO A 129 -32.89 -8.95 31.57
C PRO A 129 -31.98 -9.64 32.60
N ALA A 130 -31.82 -10.96 32.50
CA ALA A 130 -30.98 -11.74 33.42
C ALA A 130 -29.48 -11.50 33.25
N ASP A 131 -29.04 -10.98 32.10
CA ASP A 131 -27.63 -10.68 31.81
C ASP A 131 -27.25 -9.22 32.14
N ARG A 132 -28.19 -8.42 32.65
CA ARG A 132 -27.97 -7.00 33.00
C ARG A 132 -28.52 -6.70 34.39
N THR A 133 -27.67 -6.25 35.30
CA THR A 133 -28.09 -5.82 36.64
C THR A 133 -27.75 -4.34 36.83
N TYR A 134 -28.71 -3.59 37.40
CA TYR A 134 -28.52 -2.19 37.77
C TYR A 134 -29.17 -1.95 39.13
N SER A 135 -28.37 -1.65 40.15
CA SER A 135 -28.87 -1.34 41.50
C SER A 135 -29.21 0.13 41.62
N ALA A 136 -30.50 0.46 41.51
CA ALA A 136 -31.00 1.84 41.62
C ALA A 136 -30.72 2.51 42.98
N GLY A 137 -30.37 1.73 44.02
CA GLY A 137 -30.10 2.20 45.38
C GLY A 137 -28.64 2.10 45.84
N GLY A 138 -27.71 1.63 45.01
CA GLY A 138 -26.33 1.41 45.46
C GLY A 138 -25.37 0.94 44.38
N GLY A 139 -24.74 1.91 43.71
CA GLY A 139 -23.35 1.91 43.24
C GLY A 139 -22.85 0.88 42.22
N GLU A 140 -23.62 -0.16 41.88
CA GLU A 140 -23.13 -1.29 41.08
C GLU A 140 -24.05 -1.59 39.88
N ALA A 141 -23.41 -1.82 38.73
CA ALA A 141 -24.03 -2.27 37.49
C ALA A 141 -23.15 -3.35 36.84
N ALA A 142 -23.74 -4.35 36.21
CA ALA A 142 -23.02 -5.40 35.51
C ALA A 142 -23.73 -5.86 34.23
N ASP A 143 -22.94 -6.14 33.20
CA ASP A 143 -23.36 -6.71 31.92
C ASP A 143 -22.58 -8.01 31.65
N VAL A 144 -23.29 -9.07 31.25
CA VAL A 144 -22.69 -10.39 31.00
C VAL A 144 -22.47 -10.62 29.50
N LEU A 145 -21.20 -10.81 29.10
CA LEU A 145 -20.83 -11.29 27.76
C LEU A 145 -20.99 -12.81 27.69
N ARG A 146 -22.05 -13.29 27.03
CA ARG A 146 -22.33 -14.73 26.84
C ARG A 146 -22.20 -15.15 25.38
N LEU A 147 -21.27 -16.07 25.09
CA LEU A 147 -21.10 -16.69 23.78
C LEU A 147 -21.24 -18.21 23.88
N THR A 148 -21.80 -18.84 22.85
CA THR A 148 -21.87 -20.30 22.71
C THR A 148 -21.06 -20.74 21.48
N PRO A 149 -20.60 -22.00 21.42
CA PRO A 149 -19.89 -22.52 20.24
C PRO A 149 -20.67 -22.32 18.94
N GLU A 150 -21.98 -22.50 18.96
CA GLU A 150 -22.85 -22.38 17.79
C GLU A 150 -22.85 -20.94 17.27
N ARG A 151 -22.93 -19.95 18.16
CA ARG A 151 -22.91 -18.53 17.80
C ARG A 151 -21.57 -18.07 17.24
N VAL A 152 -20.47 -18.56 17.81
CA VAL A 152 -19.15 -18.27 17.26
C VAL A 152 -18.99 -18.93 15.89
N ALA A 153 -19.42 -20.18 15.74
CA ALA A 153 -19.35 -20.90 14.47
C ALA A 153 -20.11 -20.18 13.36
N GLU A 154 -21.31 -19.67 13.62
CA GLU A 154 -22.07 -18.88 12.64
C GLU A 154 -21.29 -17.67 12.09
N VAL A 155 -20.58 -16.94 12.95
CA VAL A 155 -19.74 -15.79 12.54
C VAL A 155 -18.56 -16.26 11.71
N VAL A 156 -17.86 -17.30 12.18
CA VAL A 156 -16.63 -17.79 11.53
C VAL A 156 -16.93 -18.43 10.17
N GLU A 157 -18.00 -19.23 10.06
CA GLU A 157 -18.44 -19.83 8.80
C GLU A 157 -18.78 -18.74 7.77
N LEU A 158 -19.52 -17.71 8.16
CA LEU A 158 -19.82 -16.59 7.28
C LEU A 158 -18.56 -15.80 6.90
N GLY A 159 -17.64 -15.58 7.83
CA GLY A 159 -16.35 -14.93 7.54
C GLY A 159 -15.52 -15.72 6.53
N ILE A 160 -15.50 -17.04 6.63
CA ILE A 160 -14.87 -17.92 5.65
C ILE A 160 -15.55 -17.79 4.29
N ASP A 161 -16.88 -17.81 4.24
CA ASP A 161 -17.62 -17.65 2.99
C ASP A 161 -17.31 -16.31 2.32
N ARG A 162 -17.19 -15.23 3.10
CA ARG A 162 -16.77 -13.91 2.59
C ARG A 162 -15.33 -13.91 2.09
N LEU A 163 -14.41 -14.51 2.82
CA LEU A 163 -13.00 -14.61 2.41
C LEU A 163 -12.87 -15.38 1.09
N LEU A 164 -13.59 -16.49 0.93
CA LEU A 164 -13.59 -17.29 -0.29
C LEU A 164 -14.24 -16.55 -1.47
N GLN A 165 -15.31 -15.80 -1.23
CA GLN A 165 -15.95 -14.94 -2.23
C GLN A 165 -15.02 -13.82 -2.72
N GLN A 166 -14.18 -13.26 -1.83
CA GLN A 166 -13.22 -12.21 -2.18
C GLN A 166 -11.97 -12.75 -2.91
N GLY A 167 -11.59 -14.00 -2.68
CA GLY A 167 -10.29 -14.53 -3.10
C GLY A 167 -10.25 -15.63 -4.18
N GLY A 168 -11.37 -16.22 -4.61
CA GLY A 168 -11.37 -17.21 -5.70
C GLY A 168 -10.80 -18.61 -5.36
N GLY A 169 -10.74 -18.99 -4.07
CA GLY A 169 -10.37 -20.34 -3.62
C GLY A 169 -9.53 -20.34 -2.33
N THR A 170 -9.06 -21.53 -1.90
CA THR A 170 -8.28 -21.73 -0.66
C THR A 170 -6.85 -21.17 -0.70
N ALA A 171 -6.44 -20.56 -1.81
CA ALA A 171 -5.12 -19.96 -2.00
C ALA A 171 -5.07 -18.45 -1.73
N ALA A 172 -6.15 -17.85 -1.23
CA ALA A 172 -6.43 -16.43 -1.43
C ALA A 172 -6.49 -15.53 -0.17
N GLY A 173 -5.91 -15.97 0.95
CA GLY A 173 -5.82 -15.14 2.15
C GLY A 173 -6.03 -15.95 3.43
N ARG A 174 -5.80 -15.29 4.56
CA ARG A 174 -5.92 -15.85 5.92
C ARG A 174 -7.06 -15.18 6.65
N LEU A 175 -7.93 -15.97 7.28
CA LEU A 175 -9.02 -15.47 8.12
C LEU A 175 -8.41 -14.90 9.40
N VAL A 176 -8.68 -13.63 9.73
CA VAL A 176 -8.20 -13.05 10.99
C VAL A 176 -9.29 -13.14 12.05
N SER A 177 -9.04 -13.93 13.09
CA SER A 177 -9.89 -14.05 14.27
C SER A 177 -9.41 -13.11 15.36
N VAL A 178 -10.24 -12.14 15.75
CA VAL A 178 -9.89 -11.17 16.80
C VAL A 178 -10.61 -11.49 18.11
N ASP A 179 -9.87 -11.46 19.23
CA ASP A 179 -10.38 -11.76 20.56
C ASP A 179 -9.57 -11.08 21.67
N LYS A 180 -9.91 -11.41 22.93
CA LYS A 180 -9.08 -11.11 24.11
C LYS A 180 -8.93 -12.35 25.01
N ALA A 181 -8.45 -13.46 24.45
CA ALA A 181 -8.33 -14.75 25.12
C ALA A 181 -7.39 -14.76 26.34
N ASN A 182 -6.46 -13.81 26.40
CA ASN A 182 -5.59 -13.61 27.56
C ASN A 182 -6.33 -13.03 28.78
N LEU A 183 -7.54 -12.47 28.60
CA LEU A 183 -8.34 -11.92 29.69
C LEU A 183 -9.68 -12.65 29.86
N TYR A 184 -10.44 -12.86 28.78
CA TYR A 184 -11.82 -13.36 28.84
C TYR A 184 -11.93 -14.84 28.51
N ALA A 185 -12.78 -15.55 29.28
CA ALA A 185 -13.16 -16.93 28.99
C ALA A 185 -13.86 -17.06 27.63
N THR A 186 -14.68 -16.08 27.26
CA THR A 186 -15.31 -15.99 25.94
C THR A 186 -14.30 -15.83 24.81
N GLY A 187 -13.17 -15.14 25.04
CA GLY A 187 -12.09 -15.07 24.07
C GLY A 187 -11.38 -16.41 23.86
N ARG A 188 -11.24 -17.23 24.91
CA ARG A 188 -10.71 -18.60 24.78
C ARG A 188 -11.65 -19.51 24.01
N LEU A 189 -12.95 -19.45 24.32
CA LEU A 189 -13.99 -20.16 23.56
C LEU A 189 -13.98 -19.73 22.09
N TRP A 190 -13.86 -18.43 21.83
CA TRP A 190 -13.80 -17.87 20.49
C TRP A 190 -12.67 -18.49 19.67
N ARG A 191 -11.44 -18.46 20.21
CA ARG A 191 -10.27 -19.07 19.53
C ARG A 191 -10.49 -20.53 19.22
N GLN A 192 -10.91 -21.31 20.23
CA GLN A 192 -11.13 -22.74 20.06
C GLN A 192 -12.10 -23.02 18.90
N VAL A 193 -13.27 -22.37 18.90
CA VAL A 193 -14.29 -22.60 17.87
C VAL A 193 -13.83 -22.09 16.52
N ALA A 194 -13.15 -20.94 16.45
CA ALA A 194 -12.61 -20.41 15.21
C ALA A 194 -11.54 -21.33 14.61
N THR A 195 -10.63 -21.89 15.42
CA THR A 195 -9.67 -22.91 14.99
C THR A 195 -10.38 -24.16 14.47
N ASP A 196 -11.38 -24.66 15.21
CA ASP A 196 -12.10 -25.89 14.85
C ASP A 196 -12.88 -25.73 13.53
N VAL A 197 -13.59 -24.61 13.35
CA VAL A 197 -14.36 -24.30 12.14
C VAL A 197 -13.43 -24.12 10.94
N ALA A 198 -12.40 -23.29 11.08
CA ALA A 198 -11.45 -23.02 10.01
C ALA A 198 -10.70 -24.29 9.58
N GLY A 199 -10.32 -25.14 10.54
CA GLY A 199 -9.73 -26.45 10.28
C GLY A 199 -10.64 -27.39 9.50
N ARG A 200 -11.95 -27.45 9.84
CA ARG A 200 -12.93 -28.24 9.07
C ARG A 200 -13.13 -27.73 7.64
N ARG A 201 -13.03 -26.41 7.43
CA ARG A 201 -13.18 -25.77 6.12
C ARG A 201 -11.86 -25.71 5.32
N GLY A 202 -10.73 -26.09 5.91
CA GLY A 202 -9.42 -26.05 5.26
C GLY A 202 -8.88 -24.64 5.02
N VAL A 203 -9.28 -23.67 5.84
CA VAL A 203 -8.88 -22.25 5.71
C VAL A 203 -7.88 -21.88 6.80
N PRO A 204 -6.73 -21.27 6.47
CA PRO A 204 -5.81 -20.76 7.49
C PRO A 204 -6.46 -19.67 8.35
N VAL A 205 -6.31 -19.78 9.67
CA VAL A 205 -6.78 -18.78 10.64
C VAL A 205 -5.60 -18.20 11.43
N GLU A 206 -5.54 -16.87 11.49
CA GLU A 206 -4.61 -16.13 12.34
C GLU A 206 -5.38 -15.52 13.51
N HIS A 207 -4.96 -15.79 14.75
CA HIS A 207 -5.58 -15.18 15.93
C HIS A 207 -4.83 -13.92 16.35
N ARG A 208 -5.55 -12.80 16.46
CA ARG A 208 -5.02 -11.53 16.98
C ARG A 208 -5.72 -11.12 18.26
N TYR A 209 -4.96 -10.53 19.18
CA TYR A 209 -5.60 -9.80 20.28
C TYR A 209 -6.14 -8.47 19.78
N VAL A 210 -7.26 -8.04 20.34
CA VAL A 210 -7.94 -6.81 19.91
C VAL A 210 -7.10 -5.54 20.06
N ASP A 211 -6.20 -5.48 21.03
CA ASP A 211 -5.25 -4.37 21.18
C ASP A 211 -4.27 -4.28 20.00
N ARG A 212 -3.80 -5.43 19.50
CA ARG A 212 -2.97 -5.49 18.28
C ARG A 212 -3.80 -5.12 17.05
N ALA A 213 -5.01 -5.66 16.91
CA ALA A 213 -5.89 -5.36 15.77
C ALA A 213 -6.25 -3.86 15.71
N ALA A 214 -6.60 -3.26 16.84
CA ALA A 214 -6.88 -1.82 16.94
C ALA A 214 -5.64 -0.97 16.64
N PHE A 215 -4.46 -1.37 17.13
CA PHE A 215 -3.21 -0.69 16.81
C PHE A 215 -2.88 -0.76 15.31
N GLU A 216 -3.04 -1.92 14.67
CA GLU A 216 -2.80 -2.10 13.23
C GLU A 216 -3.77 -1.24 12.40
N LEU A 217 -5.06 -1.19 12.77
CA LEU A 217 -6.02 -0.30 12.15
C LEU A 217 -5.61 1.17 12.30
N GLY A 218 -5.19 1.61 13.49
CA GLY A 218 -4.82 3.00 13.74
C GLY A 218 -3.44 3.43 13.22
N SER A 219 -2.51 2.51 13.00
CA SER A 219 -1.10 2.81 12.65
C SER A 219 -0.81 2.87 11.15
N GLY A 220 -1.80 2.56 10.31
CA GLY A 220 -1.60 2.46 8.86
C GLY A 220 -0.98 1.14 8.39
N ALA A 221 -0.85 0.13 9.26
CA ALA A 221 -0.39 -1.21 8.90
C ALA A 221 -1.32 -1.87 7.87
N GLU A 222 -0.83 -2.86 7.14
CA GLU A 222 -1.66 -3.67 6.22
C GLU A 222 -2.81 -4.34 6.99
N VAL A 223 -4.02 -4.18 6.49
CA VAL A 223 -5.24 -4.72 7.10
C VAL A 223 -5.62 -6.03 6.42
N PRO A 224 -6.11 -7.03 7.17
CA PRO A 224 -6.59 -8.27 6.55
C PRO A 224 -7.84 -8.02 5.71
N ALA A 225 -8.13 -8.91 4.76
CA ALA A 225 -9.36 -8.85 3.97
C ALA A 225 -10.62 -9.10 4.82
N VAL A 226 -10.56 -10.09 5.72
CA VAL A 226 -11.70 -10.46 6.59
C VAL A 226 -11.28 -10.58 8.05
N ILE A 227 -12.02 -9.89 8.92
CA ILE A 227 -11.97 -10.03 10.37
C ILE A 227 -13.24 -10.70 10.87
N VAL A 228 -13.09 -11.72 11.71
CA VAL A 228 -14.18 -12.32 12.49
C VAL A 228 -13.96 -12.02 13.98
N THR A 229 -14.99 -11.52 14.65
CA THR A 229 -14.89 -11.14 16.07
C THR A 229 -16.25 -11.11 16.77
N GLU A 230 -16.25 -11.00 18.10
CA GLU A 230 -17.49 -10.78 18.85
C GLU A 230 -18.05 -9.37 18.62
N GLY A 231 -19.30 -9.15 19.03
CA GLY A 231 -20.12 -7.99 18.74
C GLY A 231 -19.49 -6.64 19.13
N LEU A 232 -19.10 -6.45 20.39
CA LEU A 232 -18.62 -5.15 20.88
C LEU A 232 -17.27 -4.80 20.25
N LEU A 233 -16.33 -5.76 20.25
CA LEU A 233 -15.05 -5.63 19.57
C LEU A 233 -15.25 -5.34 18.08
N GLY A 234 -16.19 -6.02 17.42
CA GLY A 234 -16.50 -5.81 16.01
C GLY A 234 -17.08 -4.44 15.70
N ASP A 235 -17.92 -3.90 16.60
CA ASP A 235 -18.41 -2.51 16.50
C ASP A 235 -17.24 -1.55 16.45
N ILE A 236 -16.38 -1.61 17.49
CA ILE A 236 -15.25 -0.73 17.68
C ILE A 236 -14.26 -0.85 16.50
N LEU A 237 -13.93 -2.08 16.10
CA LEU A 237 -12.97 -2.29 15.01
C LEU A 237 -13.51 -1.82 13.66
N SER A 238 -14.79 -2.01 13.39
CA SER A 238 -15.40 -1.51 12.15
C SER A 238 -15.51 0.02 12.12
N ASP A 239 -15.76 0.67 13.26
CA ASP A 239 -15.77 2.14 13.35
C ASP A 239 -14.36 2.72 13.23
N LEU A 240 -13.35 2.05 13.83
CA LEU A 240 -11.93 2.39 13.64
C LEU A 240 -11.51 2.24 12.18
N ALA A 241 -11.97 1.18 11.50
CA ALA A 241 -11.75 0.98 10.08
C ALA A 241 -12.41 2.09 9.25
N ALA A 242 -13.66 2.45 9.52
CA ALA A 242 -14.33 3.55 8.83
C ALA A 242 -13.61 4.89 9.06
N GLY A 243 -13.18 5.15 10.29
CA GLY A 243 -12.34 6.31 10.61
C GLY A 243 -11.03 6.34 9.81
N ARG A 244 -10.37 5.18 9.64
CA ARG A 244 -9.19 5.03 8.79
C ARG A 244 -9.52 5.26 7.30
N ALA A 245 -10.70 4.86 6.84
CA ALA A 245 -11.18 5.13 5.48
C ALA A 245 -11.45 6.63 5.22
N GLY A 246 -11.46 7.45 6.28
CA GLY A 246 -11.58 8.91 6.20
C GLY A 246 -12.87 9.45 6.82
N SER A 247 -13.90 8.62 7.03
CA SER A 247 -15.13 9.05 7.70
C SER A 247 -15.82 7.90 8.43
N PRO A 248 -16.36 8.13 9.64
CA PRO A 248 -17.21 7.14 10.32
C PRO A 248 -18.48 6.79 9.51
N ALA A 249 -18.83 7.57 8.48
CA ALA A 249 -19.94 7.26 7.58
C ALA A 249 -19.58 6.20 6.52
N LEU A 250 -18.31 5.89 6.28
CA LEU A 250 -17.86 4.92 5.27
C LEU A 250 -18.00 3.46 5.74
N CYS A 251 -19.18 3.11 6.25
CA CYS A 251 -19.49 1.76 6.68
C CYS A 251 -20.96 1.44 6.43
N GLY A 252 -21.21 0.62 5.41
CA GLY A 252 -22.50 -0.03 5.19
C GLY A 252 -22.56 -1.32 5.99
N SER A 253 -23.73 -1.65 6.55
CA SER A 253 -23.90 -2.87 7.33
C SER A 253 -25.07 -3.72 6.85
N ALA A 254 -24.89 -5.04 6.89
CA ALA A 254 -25.91 -6.04 6.68
C ALA A 254 -26.13 -6.81 7.98
N SER A 255 -27.33 -6.72 8.53
CA SER A 255 -27.83 -7.54 9.63
C SER A 255 -28.59 -8.71 9.04
N ILE A 256 -28.09 -9.94 9.18
CA ILE A 256 -28.64 -11.12 8.49
C ILE A 256 -28.83 -12.30 9.44
N HIS A 257 -29.76 -13.17 9.07
CA HIS A 257 -29.89 -14.51 9.63
C HIS A 257 -29.09 -15.49 8.75
N PRO A 258 -28.29 -16.41 9.31
CA PRO A 258 -27.42 -17.31 8.52
C PRO A 258 -28.18 -18.46 7.82
N GLY A 259 -29.46 -18.64 8.13
CA GLY A 259 -30.32 -19.65 7.51
C GLY A 259 -31.51 -19.01 6.76
N PRO A 260 -32.55 -19.78 6.40
CA PRO A 260 -33.75 -19.25 5.76
C PRO A 260 -34.44 -18.19 6.65
N PRO A 261 -35.30 -17.32 6.07
CA PRO A 261 -36.06 -16.33 6.83
C PRO A 261 -36.73 -16.93 8.07
N ALA A 262 -36.49 -16.34 9.23
CA ALA A 262 -37.10 -16.79 10.48
C ALA A 262 -38.59 -16.40 10.55
N GLN A 263 -38.96 -15.29 9.94
CA GLN A 263 -40.32 -14.73 9.93
C GLN A 263 -40.57 -13.99 8.62
N GLY A 264 -41.74 -14.21 8.02
CA GLY A 264 -42.10 -13.57 6.75
C GLY A 264 -41.13 -13.93 5.62
N ARG A 265 -40.79 -12.94 4.80
CA ARG A 265 -39.86 -13.08 3.67
C ARG A 265 -38.49 -12.44 3.90
N CYS A 266 -38.35 -11.67 4.97
CA CYS A 266 -37.19 -10.83 5.23
C CYS A 266 -35.94 -11.69 5.48
N GLN A 267 -34.92 -11.50 4.63
CA GLN A 267 -33.63 -12.17 4.70
C GLN A 267 -32.55 -11.30 5.37
N GLY A 268 -32.75 -9.97 5.38
CA GLY A 268 -31.79 -9.06 5.97
C GLY A 268 -32.29 -7.63 6.12
N LEU A 269 -31.65 -6.93 7.05
CA LEU A 269 -31.80 -5.49 7.28
C LEU A 269 -30.47 -4.82 6.99
N PHE A 270 -30.50 -3.78 6.18
CA PHE A 270 -29.31 -3.08 5.69
C PHE A 270 -29.39 -1.62 6.10
N GLU A 271 -28.32 -1.12 6.73
CA GLU A 271 -28.28 0.23 7.29
C GLU A 271 -26.86 0.81 7.28
N PRO A 272 -26.71 2.14 7.12
CA PRO A 272 -25.43 2.79 7.39
C PRO A 272 -25.09 2.63 8.88
N ALA A 273 -23.82 2.38 9.19
CA ALA A 273 -23.40 2.06 10.56
C ALA A 273 -23.37 3.28 11.52
N HIS A 274 -23.53 4.50 11.02
CA HIS A 274 -23.49 5.71 11.85
C HIS A 274 -24.84 6.00 12.53
N GLY A 275 -24.79 6.64 13.70
CA GLY A 275 -25.99 7.05 14.44
C GLY A 275 -26.78 8.20 13.79
N SER A 276 -27.90 8.60 14.42
CA SER A 276 -28.83 9.62 13.91
C SER A 276 -28.27 11.05 13.86
N ALA A 277 -27.09 11.29 14.47
CA ALA A 277 -26.33 12.53 14.43
C ALA A 277 -27.20 13.81 14.52
N PRO A 278 -28.02 13.98 15.58
CA PRO A 278 -29.10 14.96 15.63
C PRO A 278 -28.64 16.40 15.38
N ARG A 279 -27.40 16.76 15.77
CA ARG A 279 -26.82 18.10 15.54
C ARG A 279 -26.61 18.44 14.06
N ARG A 280 -26.60 17.46 13.17
CA ARG A 280 -26.37 17.62 11.73
C ARG A 280 -27.62 17.39 10.89
N ALA A 281 -28.72 16.96 11.51
CA ALA A 281 -29.99 16.78 10.82
C ALA A 281 -30.51 18.12 10.28
N GLY A 282 -30.99 18.11 9.04
CA GLY A 282 -31.48 19.27 8.29
C GLY A 282 -30.38 20.08 7.59
N LEU A 283 -29.10 19.81 7.84
CA LEU A 283 -27.99 20.65 7.38
C LEU A 283 -27.42 20.24 6.02
N ARG A 284 -27.71 19.03 5.52
CA ARG A 284 -27.20 18.53 4.24
C ARG A 284 -25.67 18.47 4.18
N GLN A 285 -25.05 18.14 5.31
CA GLN A 285 -23.59 18.07 5.45
C GLN A 285 -23.07 16.64 5.66
N VAL A 286 -23.95 15.68 5.93
CA VAL A 286 -23.55 14.31 6.26
C VAL A 286 -23.20 13.55 4.99
N ASP A 287 -22.16 12.74 5.03
CA ASP A 287 -21.75 11.89 3.92
C ASP A 287 -22.84 10.84 3.58
N PRO A 288 -23.40 10.83 2.35
CA PRO A 288 -24.37 9.81 1.94
C PRO A 288 -23.73 8.47 1.55
N LEU A 289 -22.40 8.38 1.43
CA LEU A 289 -21.72 7.17 0.93
C LEU A 289 -22.02 5.94 1.80
N GLY A 290 -22.19 6.10 3.11
CA GLY A 290 -22.63 5.02 4.00
C GLY A 290 -23.99 4.43 3.63
N GLY A 291 -24.93 5.27 3.21
CA GLY A 291 -26.25 4.84 2.73
C GLY A 291 -26.14 4.06 1.42
N PHE A 292 -25.25 4.48 0.52
CA PHE A 292 -24.96 3.73 -0.71
C PHE A 292 -24.27 2.40 -0.43
N LEU A 293 -23.32 2.35 0.51
CA LEU A 293 -22.67 1.09 0.93
C LEU A 293 -23.67 0.12 1.56
N ALA A 294 -24.65 0.61 2.33
CA ALA A 294 -25.75 -0.22 2.82
C ALA A 294 -26.60 -0.79 1.67
N LEU A 295 -26.89 0.02 0.64
CA LEU A 295 -27.59 -0.44 -0.55
C LEU A 295 -26.75 -1.41 -1.40
N VAL A 296 -25.43 -1.23 -1.47
CA VAL A 296 -24.51 -2.19 -2.08
C VAL A 296 -24.64 -3.54 -1.39
N ALA A 297 -24.55 -3.56 -0.05
CA ALA A 297 -24.69 -4.78 0.74
C ALA A 297 -26.06 -5.46 0.51
N LEU A 298 -27.14 -4.68 0.41
CA LEU A 298 -28.48 -5.17 0.09
C LEU A 298 -28.52 -5.84 -1.29
N LEU A 299 -28.06 -5.14 -2.33
CA LEU A 299 -28.13 -5.65 -3.71
C LEU A 299 -27.21 -6.86 -3.91
N GLN A 300 -26.04 -6.88 -3.27
CA GLN A 300 -25.11 -8.01 -3.30
C GLN A 300 -25.57 -9.22 -2.47
N HIS A 301 -26.54 -9.05 -1.56
CA HIS A 301 -27.06 -10.15 -0.78
C HIS A 301 -27.83 -11.16 -1.65
N PHE A 302 -28.54 -10.67 -2.67
CA PHE A 302 -29.37 -11.50 -3.54
C PHE A 302 -28.72 -11.69 -4.92
N ASP A 303 -28.69 -12.94 -5.40
CA ASP A 303 -28.12 -13.26 -6.72
C ASP A 303 -28.77 -12.48 -7.86
N ALA A 304 -30.08 -12.25 -7.78
CA ALA A 304 -30.86 -11.52 -8.79
C ALA A 304 -30.42 -10.06 -8.95
N THR A 305 -29.82 -9.46 -7.93
CA THR A 305 -29.39 -8.05 -7.91
C THR A 305 -27.89 -7.86 -7.72
N ARG A 306 -27.12 -8.96 -7.60
CA ARG A 306 -25.69 -8.93 -7.28
C ARG A 306 -24.90 -8.03 -8.24
N ALA A 307 -25.12 -8.18 -9.54
CA ALA A 307 -24.46 -7.36 -10.56
C ALA A 307 -24.81 -5.86 -10.46
N LEU A 308 -26.02 -5.50 -10.00
CA LEU A 308 -26.37 -4.11 -9.73
C LEU A 308 -25.62 -3.58 -8.50
N GLY A 309 -25.48 -4.42 -7.47
CA GLY A 309 -24.67 -4.13 -6.30
C GLY A 309 -23.21 -3.87 -6.64
N ASP A 310 -22.61 -4.71 -7.48
CA ASP A 310 -21.22 -4.54 -7.93
C ASP A 310 -21.02 -3.24 -8.73
N ARG A 311 -21.97 -2.90 -9.60
CA ARG A 311 -21.97 -1.61 -10.32
C ARG A 311 -22.11 -0.42 -9.39
N LEU A 312 -23.01 -0.51 -8.41
CA LEU A 312 -23.20 0.55 -7.41
C LEU A 312 -21.94 0.73 -6.57
N ARG A 313 -21.30 -0.36 -6.16
CA ARG A 313 -20.04 -0.34 -5.44
C ARG A 313 -18.97 0.40 -6.23
N ALA A 314 -18.79 0.08 -7.51
CA ALA A 314 -17.84 0.75 -8.38
C ALA A 314 -18.12 2.27 -8.48
N ALA A 315 -19.39 2.67 -8.60
CA ALA A 315 -19.79 4.07 -8.60
C ALA A 315 -19.49 4.77 -7.28
N THR A 316 -19.84 4.16 -6.15
CA THR A 316 -19.58 4.67 -4.79
C THR A 316 -18.07 4.85 -4.54
N HIS A 317 -17.24 3.86 -4.89
CA HIS A 317 -15.78 3.97 -4.78
C HIS A 317 -15.20 5.05 -5.70
N THR A 318 -15.78 5.25 -6.89
CA THR A 318 -15.34 6.29 -7.81
C THR A 318 -15.55 7.67 -7.20
N VAL A 319 -16.72 7.94 -6.65
CA VAL A 319 -17.02 9.22 -5.96
C VAL A 319 -16.18 9.37 -4.70
N LEU A 320 -15.99 8.30 -3.91
CA LEU A 320 -15.11 8.33 -2.75
C LEU A 320 -13.69 8.79 -3.12
N ARG A 321 -13.16 8.36 -4.28
CA ARG A 321 -11.79 8.75 -4.73
C ARG A 321 -11.71 10.09 -5.45
N GLN A 322 -12.77 10.51 -6.15
CA GLN A 322 -12.70 11.64 -7.09
C GLN A 322 -13.51 12.85 -6.61
N GLY A 323 -14.32 12.67 -5.57
CA GLY A 323 -15.27 13.64 -5.11
C GLY A 323 -16.49 13.73 -6.04
N PRO A 324 -17.36 14.72 -5.80
CA PRO A 324 -17.32 15.69 -4.71
C PRO A 324 -17.38 15.03 -3.32
N TRP A 325 -16.87 15.71 -2.28
CA TRP A 325 -16.76 15.18 -0.92
C TRP A 325 -17.45 16.06 0.11
N THR A 326 -18.06 15.47 1.12
CA THR A 326 -18.56 16.16 2.31
C THR A 326 -17.42 16.63 3.23
N TYR A 327 -17.74 17.43 4.24
CA TYR A 327 -16.76 18.09 5.13
C TYR A 327 -15.76 17.15 5.84
N ASP A 328 -16.13 15.89 6.01
CA ASP A 328 -15.33 14.85 6.66
C ASP A 328 -14.34 14.17 5.70
N LEU A 329 -14.64 14.18 4.40
CA LEU A 329 -13.79 13.56 3.36
C LEU A 329 -13.05 14.59 2.49
N ALA A 330 -13.50 15.84 2.47
CA ALA A 330 -12.91 16.88 1.63
C ALA A 330 -11.45 17.15 2.03
N PRO A 331 -10.49 17.05 1.08
CA PRO A 331 -9.09 17.40 1.35
C PRO A 331 -8.94 18.85 1.79
N ALA A 332 -7.85 19.16 2.51
CA ALA A 332 -7.56 20.52 2.94
C ALA A 332 -7.50 21.48 1.74
N GLY A 333 -8.29 22.56 1.80
CA GLY A 333 -8.39 23.56 0.72
C GLY A 333 -9.42 23.25 -0.36
N VAL A 334 -10.09 22.09 -0.31
CA VAL A 334 -11.25 21.78 -1.17
C VAL A 334 -12.53 22.18 -0.44
N ALA A 335 -13.41 22.92 -1.11
CA ALA A 335 -14.70 23.28 -0.55
C ALA A 335 -15.58 22.02 -0.41
N PRO A 336 -16.18 21.75 0.76
CA PRO A 336 -17.01 20.59 0.94
C PRO A 336 -18.32 20.74 0.16
N ALA A 337 -18.74 19.66 -0.47
CA ALA A 337 -20.04 19.52 -1.10
C ALA A 337 -21.11 19.13 -0.07
N SER A 338 -22.35 19.38 -0.43
CA SER A 338 -23.52 18.94 0.32
C SER A 338 -23.79 17.45 0.15
N THR A 339 -24.55 16.88 1.07
CA THR A 339 -25.03 15.48 1.02
C THR A 339 -25.65 15.15 -0.33
N PHE A 340 -26.46 16.05 -0.89
CA PHE A 340 -27.15 15.79 -2.15
C PHE A 340 -26.23 15.89 -3.38
N GLU A 341 -25.23 16.77 -3.37
CA GLU A 341 -24.25 16.85 -4.46
C GLU A 341 -23.39 15.57 -4.54
N VAL A 342 -22.99 15.01 -3.39
CA VAL A 342 -22.29 13.72 -3.35
C VAL A 342 -23.23 12.59 -3.82
N ALA A 343 -24.49 12.60 -3.39
CA ALA A 343 -25.46 11.59 -3.83
C ALA A 343 -25.72 11.64 -5.35
N ASP A 344 -25.88 12.84 -5.90
CA ASP A 344 -26.05 13.05 -7.34
C ASP A 344 -24.85 12.55 -8.14
N ALA A 345 -23.63 12.74 -7.63
CA ALA A 345 -22.42 12.22 -8.25
C ALA A 345 -22.39 10.68 -8.29
N VAL A 346 -22.83 10.00 -7.21
CA VAL A 346 -22.90 8.53 -7.19
C VAL A 346 -23.94 8.03 -8.19
N LEU A 347 -25.10 8.66 -8.26
CA LEU A 347 -26.15 8.32 -9.22
C LEU A 347 -25.69 8.52 -10.67
N ALA A 348 -24.97 9.61 -10.94
CA ALA A 348 -24.39 9.88 -12.26
C ALA A 348 -23.33 8.83 -12.64
N ALA A 349 -22.44 8.47 -11.71
CA ALA A 349 -21.43 7.42 -11.91
C ALA A 349 -22.07 6.03 -12.11
N PHE A 350 -23.17 5.73 -11.41
CA PHE A 350 -23.93 4.50 -11.63
C PHE A 350 -24.57 4.45 -13.02
N GLY A 351 -25.08 5.60 -13.50
CA GLY A 351 -25.68 5.71 -14.83
C GLY A 351 -24.68 5.60 -15.99
N SER A 352 -23.43 6.03 -15.79
CA SER A 352 -22.38 6.00 -16.82
C SER A 352 -21.69 4.65 -17.00
N THR A 353 -21.78 3.77 -16.00
CA THR A 353 -21.23 2.40 -16.09
C THR A 353 -22.19 1.49 -16.88
N ALA A 354 -21.80 1.09 -18.09
CA ALA A 354 -22.60 0.16 -18.90
C ALA A 354 -22.71 -1.23 -18.23
N PRO A 355 -23.77 -2.03 -18.50
CA PRO A 355 -23.99 -3.34 -17.87
C PRO A 355 -22.92 -4.43 -18.15
N GLY A 356 -21.84 -4.10 -18.86
CA GLY A 356 -20.73 -5.01 -19.16
C GLY A 356 -19.37 -4.61 -18.57
N ASP A 357 -19.30 -3.51 -17.79
CA ASP A 357 -18.03 -2.96 -17.26
C ASP A 357 -17.81 -3.29 -15.77
N ALA A 358 -18.61 -4.20 -15.22
CA ALA A 358 -18.32 -4.81 -13.92
C ALA A 358 -17.09 -5.71 -14.07
N ARG A 359 -15.90 -5.13 -13.94
CA ARG A 359 -14.67 -5.88 -13.74
C ARG A 359 -14.83 -6.67 -12.45
N GLY A 360 -14.80 -7.99 -12.55
CA GLY A 360 -14.72 -8.89 -11.40
C GLY A 360 -13.48 -8.59 -10.54
N PRO A 361 -13.30 -9.31 -9.41
CA PRO A 361 -12.12 -9.12 -8.56
C PRO A 361 -10.88 -9.13 -9.44
N VAL A 362 -10.08 -8.07 -9.31
CA VAL A 362 -8.77 -8.00 -9.96
C VAL A 362 -7.96 -9.12 -9.35
N GLU A 363 -7.98 -10.26 -10.02
CA GLU A 363 -6.90 -11.23 -9.92
C GLU A 363 -5.65 -10.41 -10.25
N VAL A 364 -4.77 -10.16 -9.28
CA VAL A 364 -3.38 -9.84 -9.60
C VAL A 364 -2.77 -11.13 -10.14
N ARG A 365 -3.17 -11.48 -11.37
CA ARG A 365 -2.25 -12.12 -12.27
C ARG A 365 -1.32 -11.01 -12.71
N PRO A 366 0.01 -11.11 -12.50
CA PRO A 366 0.90 -10.26 -13.26
C PRO A 366 0.59 -10.53 -14.74
N GLU A 367 -0.06 -9.57 -15.41
CA GLU A 367 -0.10 -9.58 -16.87
C GLU A 367 1.36 -9.54 -17.33
N PRO A 368 1.72 -10.35 -18.35
CA PRO A 368 3.10 -10.77 -18.55
C PRO A 368 3.99 -9.56 -18.81
N ASP A 369 5.00 -9.38 -17.95
CA ASP A 369 6.15 -8.53 -18.24
C ASP A 369 6.68 -8.91 -19.63
N VAL A 370 6.94 -7.93 -20.48
CA VAL A 370 7.67 -8.21 -21.72
C VAL A 370 9.06 -8.66 -21.29
N ARG A 371 9.39 -9.92 -21.51
CA ARG A 371 10.70 -10.47 -21.21
C ARG A 371 11.62 -10.29 -22.40
N VAL A 372 12.72 -9.58 -22.17
CA VAL A 372 13.75 -9.36 -23.18
C VAL A 372 15.05 -10.02 -22.72
N PRO A 373 15.71 -10.85 -23.55
CA PRO A 373 17.00 -11.42 -23.19
C PRO A 373 18.02 -10.32 -22.82
N ALA A 374 18.82 -10.56 -21.78
CA ALA A 374 19.76 -9.57 -21.28
C ALA A 374 20.81 -9.18 -22.34
N GLU A 375 21.21 -10.12 -23.19
CA GLU A 375 22.15 -9.90 -24.29
C GLU A 375 21.56 -8.99 -25.38
N VAL A 376 20.25 -9.09 -25.61
CA VAL A 376 19.53 -8.21 -26.55
C VAL A 376 19.47 -6.79 -25.98
N LEU A 377 19.15 -6.63 -24.69
CA LEU A 377 19.17 -5.32 -24.04
C LEU A 377 20.56 -4.69 -24.03
N ALA A 378 21.61 -5.48 -23.75
CA ALA A 378 22.97 -4.99 -23.71
C ALA A 378 23.46 -4.52 -25.09
N SER A 379 23.29 -5.34 -26.12
CA SER A 379 23.66 -4.98 -27.50
C SER A 379 22.88 -3.76 -28.00
N TRP A 380 21.57 -3.74 -27.79
CA TRP A 380 20.72 -2.61 -28.16
C TRP A 380 21.08 -1.31 -27.42
N THR A 381 21.45 -1.40 -26.13
CA THR A 381 21.94 -0.24 -25.36
C THR A 381 23.20 0.35 -25.98
N THR A 382 24.14 -0.50 -26.39
CA THR A 382 25.35 -0.06 -27.08
C THR A 382 25.01 0.65 -28.39
N ASP A 383 24.17 0.04 -29.24
CA ASP A 383 23.75 0.61 -30.52
C ASP A 383 23.05 1.98 -30.38
N VAL A 384 22.18 2.11 -29.36
CA VAL A 384 21.47 3.36 -29.05
C VAL A 384 22.45 4.45 -28.63
N LEU A 385 23.38 4.15 -27.73
CA LEU A 385 24.34 5.14 -27.23
C LEU A 385 25.34 5.57 -28.32
N GLU A 386 25.82 4.63 -29.13
CA GLU A 386 26.67 4.96 -30.28
C GLU A 386 25.96 5.85 -31.30
N SER A 387 24.65 5.64 -31.52
CA SER A 387 23.86 6.48 -32.44
C SER A 387 23.76 7.94 -32.01
N VAL A 388 23.95 8.23 -30.71
CA VAL A 388 23.95 9.59 -30.15
C VAL A 388 25.36 10.11 -29.85
N GLY A 389 26.38 9.47 -30.43
CA GLY A 389 27.77 9.94 -30.42
C GLY A 389 28.61 9.45 -29.26
N VAL A 390 28.11 8.50 -28.44
CA VAL A 390 28.90 7.90 -27.36
C VAL A 390 29.91 6.92 -27.93
N ARG A 391 31.16 6.95 -27.44
CA ARG A 391 32.20 6.02 -27.90
C ARG A 391 31.84 4.56 -27.64
N PRO A 392 32.22 3.61 -28.53
CA PRO A 392 31.91 2.19 -28.36
C PRO A 392 32.39 1.56 -27.05
N ALA A 393 33.54 2.00 -26.50
CA ALA A 393 34.00 1.54 -25.19
C ALA A 393 33.05 2.00 -24.07
N HIS A 394 32.72 3.29 -24.05
CA HIS A 394 31.81 3.87 -23.07
C HIS A 394 30.40 3.28 -23.13
N ALA A 395 29.90 3.05 -24.35
CA ALA A 395 28.59 2.46 -24.58
C ALA A 395 28.50 1.03 -24.01
N ARG A 396 29.60 0.27 -24.08
CA ARG A 396 29.73 -1.05 -23.46
C ARG A 396 29.76 -0.97 -21.93
N ASP A 397 30.50 -0.03 -21.36
CA ASP A 397 30.54 0.17 -19.89
C ASP A 397 29.14 0.50 -19.34
N VAL A 398 28.38 1.33 -20.05
CA VAL A 398 27.00 1.64 -19.69
C VAL A 398 26.13 0.38 -19.79
N ALA A 399 26.19 -0.34 -20.92
CA ALA A 399 25.40 -1.56 -21.11
C ALA A 399 25.70 -2.64 -20.04
N HIS A 400 26.97 -2.78 -19.64
CA HIS A 400 27.39 -3.70 -18.58
C HIS A 400 26.73 -3.36 -17.24
N VAL A 401 26.81 -2.10 -16.80
CA VAL A 401 26.28 -1.69 -15.49
C VAL A 401 24.75 -1.71 -15.46
N LEU A 402 24.08 -1.28 -16.54
CA LEU A 402 22.62 -1.36 -16.63
C LEU A 402 22.17 -2.83 -16.66
N GLY A 403 22.85 -3.68 -17.43
CA GLY A 403 22.59 -5.11 -17.47
C GLY A 403 22.80 -5.80 -16.11
N TYR A 404 23.84 -5.43 -15.36
CA TYR A 404 24.02 -5.91 -13.98
C TYR A 404 22.82 -5.55 -13.10
N ALA A 405 22.36 -4.30 -13.16
CA ALA A 405 21.23 -3.82 -12.36
C ALA A 405 19.94 -4.56 -12.71
N ASP A 406 19.62 -4.68 -14.00
CA ASP A 406 18.44 -5.40 -14.50
C ASP A 406 18.48 -6.88 -14.11
N LEU A 407 19.62 -7.55 -14.28
CA LEU A 407 19.76 -8.95 -13.89
C LEU A 407 19.67 -9.13 -12.36
N SER A 408 20.12 -8.15 -11.58
CA SER A 408 20.11 -8.22 -10.11
C SER A 408 18.75 -7.84 -9.48
N GLY A 409 17.75 -7.51 -10.30
CA GLY A 409 16.45 -7.01 -9.83
C GLY A 409 16.57 -5.68 -9.11
N ILE A 410 17.36 -4.77 -9.70
CA ILE A 410 17.55 -3.37 -9.28
C ILE A 410 17.05 -2.47 -10.43
N ASP A 411 15.80 -2.69 -10.83
CA ASP A 411 15.21 -2.15 -12.07
C ASP A 411 15.25 -0.61 -12.13
N SER A 412 15.23 0.03 -10.97
CA SER A 412 15.40 1.49 -10.81
C SER A 412 16.73 2.06 -11.33
N HIS A 413 17.76 1.25 -11.58
CA HIS A 413 19.08 1.66 -12.06
C HIS A 413 19.52 0.89 -13.32
N GLY A 414 18.62 0.12 -13.93
CA GLY A 414 18.87 -0.64 -15.16
C GLY A 414 18.42 0.11 -16.42
N ILE A 415 17.97 -0.64 -17.43
CA ILE A 415 17.66 -0.13 -18.77
C ILE A 415 16.63 1.00 -18.78
N ALA A 416 15.76 1.06 -17.77
CA ALA A 416 14.77 2.13 -17.58
C ALA A 416 15.39 3.54 -17.51
N ARG A 417 16.70 3.66 -17.22
CA ARG A 417 17.41 4.95 -17.19
C ARG A 417 17.99 5.39 -18.54
N LEU A 418 18.05 4.50 -19.54
CA LEU A 418 18.62 4.81 -20.85
C LEU A 418 18.00 6.05 -21.53
N PRO A 419 16.67 6.24 -21.54
CA PRO A 419 16.07 7.45 -22.13
C PRO A 419 16.55 8.76 -21.48
N ALA A 420 16.80 8.76 -20.17
CA ALA A 420 17.29 9.93 -19.46
C ALA A 420 18.73 10.27 -19.85
N TYR A 421 19.60 9.26 -19.97
CA TYR A 421 20.98 9.47 -20.44
C TYR A 421 21.01 10.05 -21.86
N VAL A 422 20.24 9.46 -22.78
CA VAL A 422 20.15 9.96 -24.16
C VAL A 422 19.67 11.41 -24.20
N THR A 423 18.68 11.76 -23.36
CA THR A 423 18.17 13.14 -23.27
C THR A 423 19.24 14.11 -22.78
N MET A 424 20.02 13.75 -21.75
CA MET A 424 21.09 14.60 -21.21
C MET A 424 22.29 14.72 -22.14
N ILE A 425 22.56 13.71 -22.96
CA ILE A 425 23.55 13.80 -24.03
C ILE A 425 23.05 14.75 -25.12
N GLY A 426 21.81 14.57 -25.56
CA GLY A 426 21.20 15.38 -26.62
C GLY A 426 21.07 16.87 -26.29
N ASN A 427 20.96 17.23 -25.00
CA ASN A 427 20.93 18.63 -24.55
C ASN A 427 22.31 19.18 -24.12
N GLY A 428 23.37 18.37 -24.21
CA GLY A 428 24.75 18.77 -23.88
C GLY A 428 25.08 18.85 -22.39
N ALA A 429 24.17 18.45 -21.48
CA ALA A 429 24.46 18.39 -20.05
C ALA A 429 25.42 17.25 -19.68
N ILE A 430 25.47 16.19 -20.49
CA ILE A 430 26.48 15.12 -20.44
C ILE A 430 27.24 15.11 -21.77
N ALA A 431 28.57 15.06 -21.69
CA ALA A 431 29.42 14.95 -22.88
C ALA A 431 29.29 13.55 -23.51
N ALA A 432 29.07 13.50 -24.83
CA ALA A 432 28.99 12.26 -25.59
C ALA A 432 30.37 11.61 -25.78
N ASP A 433 31.42 12.43 -25.92
CA ASP A 433 32.77 12.02 -26.31
C ASP A 433 33.84 12.71 -25.46
N GLY A 434 35.03 12.11 -25.39
CA GLY A 434 36.17 12.48 -24.55
C GLY A 434 36.67 11.33 -23.67
N ASP A 435 37.81 11.51 -23.02
CA ASP A 435 38.43 10.55 -22.10
C ASP A 435 38.45 11.07 -20.66
N PRO A 436 38.20 10.21 -19.65
CA PRO A 436 38.53 10.55 -18.26
C PRO A 436 40.04 10.80 -18.11
N VAL A 437 40.43 11.78 -17.31
CA VAL A 437 41.84 12.13 -17.10
C VAL A 437 42.27 11.69 -15.71
N VAL A 438 43.31 10.84 -15.64
CA VAL A 438 43.88 10.36 -14.38
C VAL A 438 44.97 11.33 -13.90
N HIS A 439 44.83 11.82 -12.69
CA HIS A 439 45.83 12.60 -11.97
C HIS A 439 46.41 11.74 -10.84
N SER A 440 47.69 11.40 -10.94
CA SER A 440 48.39 10.58 -9.94
C SER A 440 49.87 10.93 -9.91
N ASP A 441 50.48 10.81 -8.73
CA ASP A 441 51.93 10.83 -8.53
C ASP A 441 52.54 9.42 -8.60
N GLY A 442 51.73 8.42 -8.97
CA GLY A 442 52.10 7.00 -9.04
C GLY A 442 51.92 6.25 -7.73
N GLY A 443 51.42 6.87 -6.65
CA GLY A 443 51.17 6.22 -5.37
C GLY A 443 49.86 5.41 -5.29
N ALA A 444 49.47 5.04 -4.06
CA ALA A 444 48.24 4.29 -3.77
C ALA A 444 46.95 5.10 -3.95
N VAL A 445 47.06 6.42 -4.18
CA VAL A 445 45.95 7.35 -4.32
C VAL A 445 45.96 7.96 -5.73
N ALA A 446 44.78 8.20 -6.29
CA ALA A 446 44.61 8.96 -7.53
C ALA A 446 43.31 9.78 -7.54
N LEU A 447 43.24 10.73 -8.45
CA LEU A 447 42.04 11.50 -8.77
C LEU A 447 41.73 11.32 -10.26
N VAL A 448 40.50 10.98 -10.59
CA VAL A 448 40.00 10.94 -11.97
C VAL A 448 39.10 12.15 -12.22
N ASP A 449 39.40 12.91 -13.26
CA ASP A 449 38.53 13.96 -13.78
C ASP A 449 37.66 13.38 -14.91
N GLY A 450 36.36 13.28 -14.67
CA GLY A 450 35.40 12.65 -15.58
C GLY A 450 35.04 13.50 -16.80
N GLN A 451 35.53 14.74 -16.93
CA GLN A 451 35.30 15.61 -18.09
C GLN A 451 33.83 15.82 -18.47
N GLY A 452 32.88 15.60 -17.55
CA GLY A 452 31.44 15.71 -17.82
C GLY A 452 30.84 14.54 -18.60
N LEU A 453 31.55 13.41 -18.71
CA LEU A 453 31.10 12.19 -19.38
C LEU A 453 30.03 11.44 -18.58
N LEU A 454 29.49 10.38 -19.19
CA LEU A 454 28.67 9.38 -18.50
C LEU A 454 29.43 8.79 -17.31
N GLY A 455 28.76 8.61 -16.17
CA GLY A 455 29.43 8.14 -14.94
C GLY A 455 29.92 6.70 -15.02
N HIS A 456 29.32 5.88 -15.88
CA HIS A 456 29.67 4.46 -16.06
C HIS A 456 31.11 4.27 -16.57
N PRO A 457 31.52 4.84 -17.71
CA PRO A 457 32.91 4.75 -18.16
C PRO A 457 33.89 5.46 -17.23
N VAL A 458 33.52 6.60 -16.64
CA VAL A 458 34.39 7.33 -15.70
C VAL A 458 34.69 6.48 -14.46
N THR A 459 33.68 5.86 -13.88
CA THR A 459 33.85 4.97 -12.72
C THR A 459 34.58 3.68 -13.10
N THR A 460 34.42 3.18 -14.33
CA THR A 460 35.17 2.01 -14.84
C THR A 460 36.67 2.31 -14.88
N VAL A 461 37.08 3.46 -15.43
CA VAL A 461 38.49 3.90 -15.39
C VAL A 461 38.99 4.03 -13.95
N ALA A 462 38.19 4.63 -13.06
CA ALA A 462 38.56 4.75 -11.65
C ALA A 462 38.72 3.38 -10.95
N LEU A 463 37.91 2.39 -11.34
CA LEU A 463 37.99 1.02 -10.86
C LEU A 463 39.27 0.33 -11.31
N GLU A 464 39.62 0.45 -12.59
CA GLU A 464 40.86 -0.10 -13.15
C GLU A 464 42.10 0.48 -12.44
N GLU A 465 42.13 1.81 -12.26
CA GLU A 465 43.20 2.50 -11.53
C GLU A 465 43.27 2.05 -10.06
N ALA A 466 42.13 1.83 -9.40
CA ALA A 466 42.09 1.35 -8.02
C ALA A 466 42.57 -0.11 -7.90
N VAL A 467 42.19 -0.98 -8.84
CA VAL A 467 42.63 -2.38 -8.89
C VAL A 467 44.14 -2.47 -9.11
N GLU A 468 44.69 -1.70 -10.05
CA GLU A 468 46.14 -1.67 -10.30
C GLU A 468 46.91 -1.25 -9.03
N ARG A 469 46.46 -0.17 -8.38
CA ARG A 469 47.08 0.32 -7.14
C ARG A 469 46.93 -0.64 -5.98
N ALA A 470 45.77 -1.28 -5.82
CA ALA A 470 45.57 -2.30 -4.80
C ALA A 470 46.53 -3.48 -4.97
N ARG A 471 46.71 -3.96 -6.21
CA ARG A 471 47.67 -5.03 -6.51
C ARG A 471 49.10 -4.61 -6.26
N ARG A 472 49.45 -3.33 -6.46
CA ARG A 472 50.81 -2.82 -6.27
C ARG A 472 51.13 -2.47 -4.82
N TYR A 473 50.23 -1.78 -4.14
CA TYR A 473 50.43 -1.14 -2.83
C TYR A 473 49.59 -1.74 -1.71
N GLY A 474 48.67 -2.65 -2.02
CA GLY A 474 47.71 -3.25 -1.09
C GLY A 474 46.39 -2.51 -0.98
N VAL A 475 46.38 -1.23 -1.30
CA VAL A 475 45.16 -0.42 -1.41
C VAL A 475 45.27 0.49 -2.63
N GLY A 476 44.15 0.66 -3.33
CA GLY A 476 43.94 1.72 -4.31
C GLY A 476 42.80 2.60 -3.84
N TRP A 477 43.05 3.90 -3.70
CA TRP A 477 42.05 4.88 -3.32
C TRP A 477 41.91 5.90 -4.45
N VAL A 478 40.75 5.92 -5.11
CA VAL A 478 40.53 6.75 -6.29
C VAL A 478 39.29 7.60 -6.09
N ASN A 479 39.49 8.91 -6.01
CA ASN A 479 38.40 9.88 -6.04
C ASN A 479 38.07 10.26 -7.49
N VAL A 480 36.81 10.58 -7.76
CA VAL A 480 36.33 11.02 -9.07
C VAL A 480 35.61 12.34 -8.92
N ARG A 481 35.86 13.30 -9.82
CA ARG A 481 35.10 14.55 -9.93
C ARG A 481 34.56 14.76 -11.34
N ARG A 482 33.62 15.70 -11.49
CA ARG A 482 33.05 16.11 -12.80
C ARG A 482 32.51 14.91 -13.58
N SER A 483 31.88 13.98 -12.88
CA SER A 483 31.22 12.80 -13.45
C SER A 483 29.72 13.05 -13.61
N SER A 484 28.98 11.99 -13.94
CA SER A 484 27.52 11.94 -13.90
C SER A 484 27.02 10.66 -13.21
N HIS A 485 25.72 10.37 -13.30
CA HIS A 485 25.15 9.17 -12.70
C HIS A 485 25.83 7.89 -13.27
N HIS A 486 26.28 7.01 -12.38
CA HIS A 486 27.08 5.83 -12.73
C HIS A 486 26.34 4.49 -12.54
N GLY A 487 25.01 4.53 -12.38
CA GLY A 487 24.21 3.31 -12.26
C GLY A 487 24.28 2.68 -10.86
N ALA A 488 24.19 1.36 -10.79
CA ALA A 488 24.25 0.63 -9.52
C ALA A 488 25.70 0.46 -9.05
N SER A 489 26.04 1.04 -7.88
CA SER A 489 27.35 0.90 -7.23
C SER A 489 27.75 -0.56 -7.01
N GLY A 490 26.76 -1.43 -6.77
CA GLY A 490 26.94 -2.87 -6.63
C GLY A 490 27.64 -3.55 -7.81
N SER A 491 27.53 -3.03 -9.04
CA SER A 491 28.18 -3.60 -10.24
C SER A 491 29.70 -3.57 -10.09
N TYR A 492 30.25 -2.41 -9.73
CA TYR A 492 31.69 -2.20 -9.64
C TYR A 492 32.33 -3.02 -8.52
N VAL A 493 31.68 -3.08 -7.36
CA VAL A 493 32.20 -3.87 -6.24
C VAL A 493 32.04 -5.37 -6.46
N HIS A 494 31.05 -5.80 -7.25
CA HIS A 494 30.93 -7.17 -7.72
C HIS A 494 32.09 -7.54 -8.65
N ASP A 495 32.42 -6.70 -9.62
CA ASP A 495 33.54 -6.90 -10.54
C ASP A 495 34.90 -6.94 -9.82
N VAL A 496 35.06 -6.17 -8.74
CA VAL A 496 36.27 -6.23 -7.89
C VAL A 496 36.30 -7.53 -7.09
N ALA A 497 35.18 -7.92 -6.49
CA ALA A 497 35.13 -9.08 -5.62
C ALA A 497 35.25 -10.41 -6.39
N THR A 498 34.77 -10.48 -7.63
CA THR A 498 35.00 -11.63 -8.51
C THR A 498 36.47 -11.83 -8.86
N GLN A 499 37.29 -10.77 -8.81
CA GLN A 499 38.75 -10.84 -8.96
C GLN A 499 39.49 -11.22 -7.66
N GLY A 500 38.77 -11.51 -6.57
CA GLY A 500 39.35 -11.88 -5.28
C GLY A 500 39.82 -10.69 -4.44
N LEU A 501 39.46 -9.46 -4.81
CA LEU A 501 39.78 -8.22 -4.10
C LEU A 501 38.57 -7.74 -3.29
N VAL A 502 38.76 -6.83 -2.33
CA VAL A 502 37.65 -6.18 -1.61
C VAL A 502 37.43 -4.79 -2.18
N GLY A 503 36.20 -4.46 -2.55
CA GLY A 503 35.85 -3.18 -3.17
C GLY A 503 34.86 -2.38 -2.34
N LEU A 504 35.07 -1.07 -2.23
CA LEU A 504 34.11 -0.11 -1.69
C LEU A 504 33.90 1.00 -2.73
N VAL A 505 32.64 1.29 -3.05
CA VAL A 505 32.26 2.36 -3.97
C VAL A 505 31.19 3.24 -3.34
N ALA A 506 31.32 4.55 -3.47
CA ALA A 506 30.33 5.52 -3.01
C ALA A 506 30.18 6.67 -4.00
N THR A 507 29.01 7.32 -4.02
CA THR A 507 28.75 8.51 -4.84
C THR A 507 27.88 9.51 -4.09
N ASN A 508 28.14 10.81 -4.28
CA ASN A 508 27.13 11.82 -3.95
C ASN A 508 26.12 11.96 -5.11
N THR A 509 24.96 12.52 -4.80
CA THR A 509 23.84 12.70 -5.74
C THR A 509 23.13 14.02 -5.43
N GLY A 510 22.31 14.52 -6.37
CA GLY A 510 21.60 15.78 -6.17
C GLY A 510 20.59 15.75 -5.03
N PRO A 511 20.23 16.92 -4.48
CA PRO A 511 19.57 17.04 -3.18
C PRO A 511 18.13 16.54 -3.21
N ILE A 512 17.86 15.47 -2.45
CA ILE A 512 16.51 14.91 -2.25
C ILE A 512 16.26 14.40 -0.83
N VAL A 513 17.29 14.33 0.02
CA VAL A 513 17.23 13.84 1.40
C VAL A 513 17.46 15.00 2.37
N ALA A 514 16.61 15.11 3.38
CA ALA A 514 16.75 16.09 4.44
C ALA A 514 17.70 15.61 5.55
N PRO A 515 18.68 16.43 5.98
CA PRO A 515 19.43 16.18 7.21
C PRO A 515 18.49 16.01 8.42
N THR A 516 18.89 15.21 9.41
CA THR A 516 18.10 15.06 10.64
C THR A 516 17.88 16.42 11.31
N GLY A 517 16.61 16.78 11.54
CA GLY A 517 16.22 18.04 12.18
C GLY A 517 15.80 19.17 11.23
N THR A 518 15.73 18.92 9.92
CA THR A 518 15.16 19.85 8.94
C THR A 518 14.21 19.12 7.99
N GLY A 519 13.24 19.84 7.42
CA GLY A 519 12.37 19.34 6.34
C GLY A 519 12.90 19.60 4.93
N ARG A 520 14.03 20.31 4.81
CA ARG A 520 14.58 20.73 3.50
C ARG A 520 15.65 19.75 3.00
N PRO A 521 15.61 19.37 1.70
CA PRO A 521 16.62 18.51 1.12
C PRO A 521 17.97 19.23 1.04
N TYR A 522 19.05 18.49 1.33
CA TYR A 522 20.42 18.99 1.20
C TYR A 522 21.33 17.94 0.56
N PHE A 523 21.24 16.70 1.00
CA PHE A 523 21.99 15.57 0.43
C PHE A 523 21.16 14.86 -0.62
N GLY A 524 21.80 14.13 -1.51
CA GLY A 524 21.10 13.10 -2.25
C GLY A 524 20.98 11.80 -1.44
N THR A 525 20.61 10.71 -2.11
CA THR A 525 20.52 9.37 -1.50
C THR A 525 21.87 8.77 -1.14
N ASN A 526 22.95 9.36 -1.67
CA ASN A 526 24.35 9.15 -1.31
C ASN A 526 24.72 7.69 -1.00
N PRO A 527 24.61 6.77 -1.98
CA PRO A 527 24.79 5.35 -1.73
C PRO A 527 26.24 4.94 -1.46
N LEU A 528 26.36 3.80 -0.79
CA LEU A 528 27.60 3.10 -0.42
C LEU A 528 27.42 1.62 -0.77
N ALA A 529 28.42 1.06 -1.46
CA ALA A 529 28.50 -0.37 -1.75
C ALA A 529 29.82 -0.98 -1.27
N LEU A 530 29.77 -2.23 -0.82
CA LEU A 530 30.90 -3.05 -0.41
C LEU A 530 30.79 -4.44 -1.04
N GLY A 531 31.83 -4.87 -1.74
CA GLY A 531 31.97 -6.19 -2.34
C GLY A 531 33.10 -6.97 -1.67
N VAL A 532 32.80 -8.19 -1.23
CA VAL A 532 33.75 -9.07 -0.54
C VAL A 532 33.73 -10.46 -1.19
N PRO A 533 34.90 -11.04 -1.52
CA PRO A 533 34.96 -12.37 -2.11
C PRO A 533 34.60 -13.45 -1.09
N VAL A 534 33.87 -14.48 -1.53
CA VAL A 534 33.40 -15.59 -0.70
C VAL A 534 33.85 -16.90 -1.33
N ALA A 535 34.27 -17.88 -0.53
CA ALA A 535 34.68 -19.18 -1.05
C ALA A 535 33.48 -19.98 -1.54
N GLY A 536 33.55 -20.48 -2.79
CA GLY A 536 32.58 -21.46 -3.32
C GLY A 536 31.21 -20.90 -3.72
N GLU A 537 30.99 -19.59 -3.63
CA GLU A 537 29.74 -18.93 -4.02
C GLU A 537 29.99 -17.52 -4.58
N GLU A 538 28.93 -16.86 -5.05
CA GLU A 538 28.98 -15.46 -5.49
C GLU A 538 29.48 -14.51 -4.38
N PRO A 539 30.16 -13.41 -4.73
CA PRO A 539 30.59 -12.42 -3.76
C PRO A 539 29.45 -11.86 -2.90
N MET A 540 29.77 -11.52 -1.64
CA MET A 540 28.87 -10.72 -0.81
C MET A 540 28.88 -9.30 -1.34
N VAL A 541 27.73 -8.81 -1.80
CA VAL A 541 27.55 -7.42 -2.23
C VAL A 541 26.53 -6.74 -1.34
N PHE A 542 27.00 -5.79 -0.54
CA PHE A 542 26.18 -4.84 0.17
C PHE A 542 26.09 -3.57 -0.67
N ASP A 543 24.89 -3.12 -1.01
CA ASP A 543 24.66 -1.92 -1.82
C ASP A 543 23.39 -1.23 -1.32
N MET A 544 23.53 -0.02 -0.76
CA MET A 544 22.41 0.70 -0.17
C MET A 544 22.52 2.21 -0.36
N ALA A 545 21.36 2.87 -0.47
CA ALA A 545 21.24 4.30 -0.21
C ALA A 545 21.35 4.59 1.31
N THR A 546 21.80 5.79 1.67
CA THR A 546 21.81 6.24 3.08
C THR A 546 20.49 6.85 3.54
N SER A 547 19.51 6.95 2.63
CA SER A 547 18.12 7.30 2.91
C SER A 547 17.30 6.10 3.40
N ALA A 548 16.15 6.36 4.03
CA ALA A 548 15.21 5.33 4.47
C ALA A 548 14.68 4.48 3.30
N VAL A 549 14.64 5.07 2.11
CA VAL A 549 14.24 4.41 0.87
C VAL A 549 15.03 4.94 -0.32
N ALA A 550 15.24 4.12 -1.34
CA ALA A 550 15.77 4.57 -2.63
C ALA A 550 14.78 5.50 -3.35
N GLY A 551 15.26 6.60 -3.92
CA GLY A 551 14.42 7.56 -4.66
C GLY A 551 13.60 6.92 -5.79
N GLY A 552 14.14 5.89 -6.46
CA GLY A 552 13.42 5.16 -7.51
C GLY A 552 12.14 4.45 -7.03
N LYS A 553 12.11 3.91 -5.81
CA LYS A 553 10.88 3.32 -5.24
C LYS A 553 9.81 4.39 -5.01
N PHE A 554 10.25 5.58 -4.66
CA PHE A 554 9.40 6.74 -4.49
C PHE A 554 8.84 7.23 -5.84
N GLU A 555 9.67 7.26 -6.90
CA GLU A 555 9.22 7.56 -8.27
C GLU A 555 8.18 6.56 -8.76
N ILE A 556 8.36 5.26 -8.46
CA ILE A 556 7.40 4.21 -8.82
C ILE A 556 6.06 4.47 -8.13
N ALA A 557 6.06 4.70 -6.81
CA ALA A 557 4.85 5.02 -6.06
C ALA A 557 4.15 6.27 -6.62
N LEU A 558 4.90 7.34 -6.92
CA LEU A 558 4.36 8.56 -7.52
C LEU A 558 3.69 8.31 -8.89
N ARG A 559 4.34 7.54 -9.77
CA ARG A 559 3.78 7.22 -11.12
C ARG A 559 2.54 6.35 -11.03
N GLN A 560 2.53 5.43 -10.08
CA GLN A 560 1.42 4.51 -9.86
C GLN A 560 0.28 5.14 -9.07
N GLY A 561 0.47 6.34 -8.51
CA GLY A 561 -0.51 6.99 -7.64
C GLY A 561 -0.65 6.33 -6.26
N LEU A 562 0.29 5.47 -5.88
CA LEU A 562 0.25 4.67 -4.66
C LEU A 562 0.88 5.42 -3.47
N PRO A 563 0.35 5.28 -2.24
CA PRO A 563 0.97 5.85 -1.06
C PRO A 563 2.32 5.18 -0.75
N VAL A 564 3.21 5.92 -0.08
CA VAL A 564 4.48 5.42 0.46
C VAL A 564 4.39 5.20 1.98
N PRO A 565 5.17 4.27 2.56
CA PRO A 565 5.22 4.09 4.01
C PRO A 565 5.62 5.35 4.79
N LEU A 566 5.01 5.56 5.95
CA LEU A 566 5.44 6.60 6.90
C LEU A 566 6.91 6.42 7.28
N GLY A 567 7.63 7.54 7.33
CA GLY A 567 9.06 7.56 7.59
C GLY A 567 9.93 7.47 6.33
N TRP A 568 9.33 7.48 5.13
CA TRP A 568 10.06 7.62 3.86
C TRP A 568 10.29 9.08 3.48
N GLY A 569 9.33 9.98 3.74
CA GLY A 569 9.44 11.37 3.35
C GLY A 569 8.66 12.36 4.22
N LEU A 570 8.95 13.64 4.00
CA LEU A 570 8.37 14.81 4.64
C LEU A 570 7.78 15.74 3.58
N THR A 571 6.71 16.46 3.92
CA THR A 571 6.18 17.57 3.12
C THR A 571 7.15 18.76 3.13
N ALA A 572 6.85 19.80 2.34
CA ALA A 572 7.64 21.04 2.31
C ALA A 572 7.69 21.77 3.67
N GLU A 573 6.68 21.55 4.51
CA GLU A 573 6.55 22.09 5.86
C GLU A 573 7.34 21.26 6.89
N GLY A 574 7.84 20.07 6.51
CA GLY A 574 8.59 19.17 7.38
C GLY A 574 7.73 18.11 8.09
N GLU A 575 6.48 17.92 7.68
CA GLU A 575 5.56 16.94 8.29
C GLU A 575 5.70 15.55 7.62
N PRO A 576 5.71 14.43 8.37
CA PRO A 576 5.71 13.10 7.79
C PRO A 576 4.49 12.87 6.88
N THR A 577 4.72 12.25 5.72
CA THR A 577 3.66 12.01 4.74
C THR A 577 3.75 10.61 4.12
N THR A 578 2.59 10.07 3.74
CA THR A 578 2.45 8.89 2.88
C THR A 578 2.12 9.26 1.44
N ASP A 579 1.85 10.52 1.15
CA ASP A 579 1.57 10.99 -0.20
C ASP A 579 2.88 11.27 -0.94
N PRO A 580 3.24 10.51 -1.98
CA PRO A 580 4.42 10.80 -2.76
C PRO A 580 4.34 12.15 -3.49
N ALA A 581 3.15 12.66 -3.82
CA ALA A 581 2.98 13.97 -4.47
C ALA A 581 3.40 15.14 -3.57
N ALA A 582 3.18 15.02 -2.27
CA ALA A 582 3.61 15.99 -1.25
C ALA A 582 5.14 16.09 -1.10
N VAL A 583 5.88 15.05 -1.53
CA VAL A 583 7.35 15.04 -1.57
C VAL A 583 7.86 15.40 -2.97
N PHE A 584 7.23 14.89 -4.04
CA PHE A 584 7.58 15.10 -5.45
C PHE A 584 6.33 15.20 -6.35
N PRO A 585 6.15 16.22 -7.20
CA PRO A 585 6.98 17.42 -7.37
C PRO A 585 6.61 18.51 -6.35
N GLY A 586 6.59 18.15 -5.06
CA GLY A 586 6.56 19.07 -3.93
C GLY A 586 7.96 19.52 -3.53
N LYS A 587 8.08 20.54 -2.65
CA LYS A 587 9.37 20.96 -2.07
C LYS A 587 9.75 20.14 -0.83
N GLY A 588 9.18 18.94 -0.68
CA GLY A 588 9.44 18.04 0.44
C GLY A 588 10.81 17.38 0.35
N ALA A 589 11.03 16.37 1.18
CA ALA A 589 12.29 15.64 1.21
C ALA A 589 12.11 14.18 1.65
N LEU A 590 13.01 13.31 1.17
CA LEU A 590 13.20 11.98 1.72
C LEU A 590 13.88 12.06 3.09
N LEU A 591 13.61 11.07 3.93
CA LEU A 591 14.25 10.93 5.24
C LEU A 591 15.52 10.05 5.18
N PRO A 592 16.51 10.29 6.07
CA PRO A 592 17.67 9.42 6.22
C PRO A 592 17.29 8.01 6.73
N LEU A 593 18.17 7.02 6.55
CA LEU A 593 18.03 5.71 7.19
C LEU A 593 17.89 5.87 8.72
N GLY A 594 16.86 5.24 9.27
CA GLY A 594 16.42 5.49 10.65
C GLY A 594 15.34 6.58 10.75
N SER A 595 14.82 7.08 9.62
CA SER A 595 13.66 7.96 9.48
C SER A 595 13.68 9.20 10.39
N ASP A 596 13.09 9.11 11.57
CA ASP A 596 12.93 10.19 12.56
C ASP A 596 13.89 10.06 13.76
N ARG A 597 13.79 10.98 14.72
CA ARG A 597 14.69 10.99 15.88
C ARG A 597 14.62 9.70 16.70
N GLU A 598 13.42 9.16 16.90
CA GLU A 598 13.18 7.98 17.75
C GLU A 598 13.70 6.70 17.07
N ARG A 599 13.65 6.66 15.74
CA ARG A 599 14.16 5.56 14.91
C ARG A 599 15.62 5.71 14.50
N SER A 600 16.36 6.63 15.13
CA SER A 600 17.80 6.86 14.93
C SER A 600 18.21 7.46 13.57
N SER A 601 17.40 8.37 13.01
CA SER A 601 17.68 9.14 11.76
C SER A 601 19.11 9.68 11.65
N HIS A 602 19.69 10.11 12.77
CA HIS A 602 21.06 10.64 12.83
C HIS A 602 22.13 9.67 12.31
N LYS A 603 21.87 8.35 12.33
CA LYS A 603 22.77 7.34 11.77
C LYS A 603 22.79 7.37 10.24
N GLY A 604 21.62 7.36 9.60
CA GLY A 604 21.52 7.49 8.15
C GLY A 604 22.02 8.84 7.66
N TYR A 605 21.71 9.91 8.40
CA TYR A 605 22.24 11.24 8.10
C TYR A 605 23.78 11.25 8.19
N GLY A 606 24.35 10.71 9.28
CA GLY A 606 25.79 10.60 9.45
C GLY A 606 26.45 9.83 8.31
N LEU A 607 25.86 8.71 7.86
CA LEU A 607 26.36 7.96 6.71
C LEU A 607 26.31 8.77 5.41
N GLY A 608 25.20 9.47 5.14
CA GLY A 608 25.06 10.31 3.94
C GLY A 608 26.07 11.46 3.92
N LEU A 609 26.36 12.06 5.08
CA LEU A 609 27.38 13.10 5.24
C LEU A 609 28.80 12.53 5.02
N LEU A 610 29.09 11.33 5.53
CA LEU A 610 30.37 10.67 5.28
C LEU A 610 30.59 10.44 3.79
N VAL A 611 29.57 9.97 3.06
CA VAL A 611 29.65 9.80 1.60
C VAL A 611 29.87 11.14 0.90
N GLU A 612 29.20 12.22 1.30
CA GLU A 612 29.39 13.56 0.72
C GLU A 612 30.83 14.06 0.90
N VAL A 613 31.41 13.86 2.10
CA VAL A 613 32.80 14.24 2.39
C VAL A 613 33.78 13.39 1.59
N LEU A 614 33.60 12.06 1.63
CA LEU A 614 34.51 11.12 0.98
C LEU A 614 34.50 11.22 -0.54
N THR A 615 33.41 11.74 -1.12
CA THR A 615 33.29 11.93 -2.57
C THR A 615 33.54 13.39 -2.95
N GLY A 616 32.57 14.28 -2.76
CA GLY A 616 32.62 15.67 -3.22
C GLY A 616 33.75 16.48 -2.61
N VAL A 617 33.93 16.44 -1.28
CA VAL A 617 34.96 17.28 -0.61
C VAL A 617 36.36 16.82 -1.00
N LEU A 618 36.64 15.52 -0.93
CA LEU A 618 37.97 14.98 -1.25
C LEU A 618 38.32 15.06 -2.75
N ALA A 619 37.32 14.97 -3.64
CA ALA A 619 37.54 15.11 -5.07
C ALA A 619 37.61 16.59 -5.53
N GLY A 620 37.24 17.53 -4.66
CA GLY A 620 37.07 18.95 -5.03
C GLY A 620 35.91 19.16 -6.01
N GLY A 621 34.84 18.37 -5.86
CA GLY A 621 33.61 18.44 -6.66
C GLY A 621 32.49 19.25 -5.96
N PRO A 622 31.35 19.42 -6.64
CA PRO A 622 30.18 20.10 -6.07
C PRO A 622 29.59 19.31 -4.89
N LEU A 623 28.94 20.05 -3.98
CA LEU A 623 28.37 19.51 -2.74
C LEU A 623 26.87 19.80 -2.64
N GLY A 624 26.11 18.82 -2.13
CA GLY A 624 24.70 18.98 -1.81
C GLY A 624 23.89 19.69 -2.91
N PRO A 625 23.35 20.91 -2.68
CA PRO A 625 22.58 21.66 -3.68
C PRO A 625 23.31 21.98 -5.00
N GLU A 626 24.63 21.91 -5.04
CA GLU A 626 25.41 22.14 -6.27
C GLU A 626 25.42 20.92 -7.20
N VAL A 627 25.10 19.72 -6.69
CA VAL A 627 25.11 18.47 -7.45
C VAL A 627 23.84 18.33 -8.29
N GLY A 628 23.98 18.22 -9.62
CA GLY A 628 22.86 18.07 -10.55
C GLY A 628 22.16 16.71 -10.46
N ASN A 629 20.92 16.66 -10.94
CA ASN A 629 20.05 15.48 -10.92
C ASN A 629 19.79 14.95 -12.34
N LEU A 630 19.75 13.62 -12.48
CA LEU A 630 19.39 12.93 -13.73
C LEU A 630 17.86 12.90 -13.95
N THR A 631 17.07 12.77 -12.87
CA THR A 631 15.63 12.46 -12.94
C THR A 631 14.75 13.54 -12.34
N PHE A 632 15.25 14.26 -11.33
CA PHE A 632 14.51 15.34 -10.65
C PHE A 632 14.67 16.65 -11.42
N ARG A 633 13.58 17.05 -12.10
CA ARG A 633 13.43 18.27 -12.90
C ARG A 633 14.15 19.46 -12.27
N SER A 634 15.35 19.71 -12.78
CA SER A 634 16.12 20.93 -12.56
C SER A 634 16.49 21.45 -13.94
N GLU A 635 16.79 22.74 -14.06
CA GLU A 635 17.36 23.34 -15.26
C GLU A 635 18.55 22.51 -15.78
N PRO A 636 18.80 22.49 -17.11
CA PRO A 636 19.87 21.71 -17.72
C PRO A 636 21.23 22.21 -17.22
N ARG A 637 21.68 21.64 -16.10
CA ARG A 637 23.00 21.83 -15.53
C ARG A 637 23.77 20.51 -15.59
N PRO A 638 25.10 20.55 -15.81
CA PRO A 638 25.92 19.36 -15.72
C PRO A 638 25.74 18.66 -14.36
N PRO A 639 25.60 17.32 -14.31
CA PRO A 639 25.40 16.59 -13.04
C PRO A 639 26.50 16.86 -12.02
N GLY A 640 27.77 16.83 -12.46
CA GLY A 640 28.92 17.15 -11.62
C GLY A 640 29.14 16.19 -10.45
N THR A 641 28.53 15.00 -10.45
CA THR A 641 28.65 14.04 -9.36
C THR A 641 30.10 13.64 -9.13
N SER A 642 30.40 13.28 -7.88
CA SER A 642 31.69 12.81 -7.43
C SER A 642 31.57 11.39 -6.87
N HIS A 643 32.60 10.59 -7.09
CA HIS A 643 32.62 9.19 -6.67
C HIS A 643 33.89 8.90 -5.86
N LEU A 644 33.82 7.81 -5.12
CA LEU A 644 34.96 7.19 -4.45
C LEU A 644 34.99 5.72 -4.85
N VAL A 645 36.16 5.23 -5.26
CA VAL A 645 36.44 3.83 -5.48
C VAL A 645 37.64 3.44 -4.63
N VAL A 646 37.46 2.50 -3.71
CA VAL A 646 38.52 1.93 -2.89
C VAL A 646 38.60 0.44 -3.16
N VAL A 647 39.79 -0.05 -3.46
CA VAL A 647 40.06 -1.47 -3.64
C VAL A 647 41.17 -1.89 -2.70
N LEU A 648 40.98 -3.00 -2.01
CA LEU A 648 41.95 -3.60 -1.10
C LEU A 648 42.31 -5.00 -1.62
N ASP A 649 43.59 -5.33 -1.59
CA ASP A 649 44.09 -6.68 -1.86
C ASP A 649 44.25 -7.46 -0.53
N PRO A 650 43.36 -8.43 -0.24
CA PRO A 650 43.42 -9.22 0.99
C PRO A 650 44.74 -9.99 1.16
N ALA A 651 45.42 -10.32 0.06
CA ALA A 651 46.70 -11.03 0.12
C ALA A 651 47.81 -10.19 0.77
N ARG A 652 47.62 -8.86 0.89
CA ARG A 652 48.54 -7.99 1.63
C ARG A 652 48.33 -8.02 3.14
N LEU A 653 47.20 -8.53 3.62
CA LEU A 653 46.89 -8.67 5.05
C LEU A 653 47.22 -10.07 5.59
N GLY A 654 47.32 -11.09 4.73
CA GLY A 654 47.61 -12.46 5.12
C GLY A 654 47.06 -13.49 4.14
N ASP A 655 46.60 -14.63 4.67
CA ASP A 655 46.03 -15.71 3.86
C ASP A 655 44.63 -15.35 3.34
N ALA A 656 44.58 -14.86 2.10
CA ALA A 656 43.35 -14.50 1.41
C ALA A 656 42.39 -15.69 1.21
N ALA A 657 42.90 -16.93 1.08
CA ALA A 657 42.04 -18.10 0.94
C ALA A 657 41.34 -18.43 2.26
N HIS A 658 42.07 -18.35 3.37
CA HIS A 658 41.48 -18.46 4.71
C HIS A 658 40.40 -17.38 4.94
N MET A 659 40.68 -16.11 4.60
CA MET A 659 39.70 -15.03 4.75
C MET A 659 38.40 -15.28 3.96
N ARG A 660 38.49 -15.76 2.71
CA ARG A 660 37.30 -16.13 1.92
C ARG A 660 36.54 -17.31 2.53
N GLY A 661 37.24 -18.26 3.14
CA GLY A 661 36.65 -19.38 3.87
C GLY A 661 35.88 -18.93 5.12
N GLU A 662 36.46 -18.02 5.90
CA GLU A 662 35.79 -17.44 7.07
C GLU A 662 34.57 -16.61 6.69
N MET A 663 34.62 -15.88 5.58
CA MET A 663 33.45 -15.20 5.04
C MET A 663 32.34 -16.20 4.68
N HIS A 664 32.66 -17.29 3.98
CA HIS A 664 31.68 -18.33 3.67
C HIS A 664 31.07 -18.93 4.93
N ARG A 665 31.90 -19.29 5.92
CA ARG A 665 31.46 -19.85 7.20
C ARG A 665 30.48 -18.90 7.91
N MET A 666 30.85 -17.63 8.06
CA MET A 666 30.02 -16.62 8.74
C MET A 666 28.68 -16.41 8.02
N LEU A 667 28.68 -16.30 6.69
CA LEU A 667 27.44 -16.10 5.93
C LEU A 667 26.53 -17.33 6.00
N ALA A 668 27.09 -18.54 5.97
CA ALA A 668 26.34 -19.78 6.16
C ALA A 668 25.72 -19.87 7.57
N GLU A 669 26.46 -19.52 8.61
CA GLU A 669 25.96 -19.46 9.99
C GLU A 669 24.78 -18.49 10.13
N LEU A 670 24.89 -17.29 9.56
CA LEU A 670 23.81 -16.29 9.60
C LEU A 670 22.55 -16.79 8.90
N ARG A 671 22.69 -17.40 7.71
CA ARG A 671 21.56 -17.97 6.95
C ARG A 671 20.93 -19.19 7.63
N GLY A 672 21.67 -19.87 8.50
CA GLY A 672 21.20 -21.03 9.28
C GLY A 672 20.47 -20.69 10.57
N LEU A 673 20.38 -19.40 10.96
CA LEU A 673 19.63 -18.97 12.13
C LEU A 673 18.12 -19.16 11.92
N LEU A 674 17.40 -19.51 12.99
CA LEU A 674 15.96 -19.71 12.95
C LEU A 674 15.26 -18.38 12.56
N PRO A 675 14.49 -18.34 11.47
CA PRO A 675 13.81 -17.12 11.07
C PRO A 675 12.62 -16.83 11.99
N VAL A 676 12.28 -15.53 12.13
CA VAL A 676 11.08 -15.09 12.86
C VAL A 676 9.80 -15.42 12.08
N ASP A 677 9.91 -15.42 10.76
CA ASP A 677 8.86 -15.77 9.81
C ASP A 677 9.45 -16.79 8.83
N GLU A 678 8.87 -17.99 8.78
CA GLU A 678 9.37 -19.08 7.94
C GLU A 678 9.30 -18.75 6.44
N GLU A 679 8.40 -17.85 6.03
CA GLU A 679 8.28 -17.38 4.64
C GLU A 679 9.34 -16.31 4.28
N LEU A 680 9.98 -15.71 5.29
CA LEU A 680 11.02 -14.67 5.13
C LEU A 680 12.32 -15.09 5.84
N PRO A 681 13.05 -16.09 5.30
CA PRO A 681 14.27 -16.58 5.91
C PRO A 681 15.36 -15.50 6.02
N VAL A 682 16.30 -15.68 6.95
CA VAL A 682 17.46 -14.80 7.10
C VAL A 682 18.28 -14.82 5.80
N ARG A 683 18.55 -13.62 5.26
CA ARG A 683 19.34 -13.43 4.03
C ARG A 683 20.57 -12.61 4.31
N THR A 684 21.63 -12.88 3.55
CA THR A 684 22.85 -12.06 3.58
C THR A 684 22.89 -11.09 2.39
N PRO A 685 23.62 -9.96 2.48
CA PRO A 685 23.79 -9.03 1.37
C PRO A 685 24.23 -9.74 0.08
N GLY A 686 23.60 -9.41 -1.04
CA GLY A 686 23.90 -9.98 -2.36
C GLY A 686 23.16 -11.28 -2.69
N GLN A 687 22.67 -12.05 -1.70
CA GLN A 687 22.06 -13.36 -1.93
C GLN A 687 20.80 -13.30 -2.82
N ARG A 688 19.91 -12.33 -2.56
CA ARG A 688 18.72 -12.08 -3.40
C ARG A 688 19.12 -11.74 -4.84
N ALA A 689 20.10 -10.84 -4.99
CA ALA A 689 20.54 -10.36 -6.29
C ALA A 689 21.20 -11.48 -7.11
N ALA A 690 22.02 -12.34 -6.48
CA ALA A 690 22.63 -13.49 -7.14
C ALA A 690 21.58 -14.48 -7.67
N ALA A 691 20.57 -14.81 -6.86
CA ALA A 691 19.46 -15.66 -7.29
C ALA A 691 18.67 -15.04 -8.46
N GLU A 692 18.40 -13.74 -8.39
CA GLU A 692 17.68 -13.02 -9.45
C GLU A 692 18.51 -12.97 -10.75
N ARG A 693 19.83 -12.77 -10.67
CA ARG A 693 20.71 -12.81 -11.85
C ARG A 693 20.66 -14.15 -12.54
N ALA A 694 20.73 -15.25 -11.79
CA ALA A 694 20.64 -16.60 -12.34
C ALA A 694 19.30 -16.82 -13.05
N ARG A 695 18.20 -16.40 -12.42
CA ARG A 695 16.85 -16.51 -12.98
C ARG A 695 16.66 -15.65 -14.23
N ARG A 696 16.96 -14.35 -14.17
CA ARG A 696 16.74 -13.41 -15.29
C ARG A 696 17.67 -13.65 -16.48
N ARG A 697 18.83 -14.28 -16.28
CA ARG A 697 19.66 -14.78 -17.39
C ARG A 697 18.97 -15.91 -18.16
N ALA A 698 18.24 -16.79 -17.46
CA ALA A 698 17.52 -17.89 -18.08
C ALA A 698 16.18 -17.46 -18.69
N ASP A 699 15.43 -16.64 -17.94
CA ASP A 699 14.04 -16.30 -18.28
C ASP A 699 13.92 -15.01 -19.11
N GLY A 700 14.99 -14.20 -19.19
CA GLY A 700 14.96 -12.84 -19.70
C GLY A 700 14.59 -11.81 -18.63
N VAL A 701 14.96 -10.54 -18.89
CA VAL A 701 14.69 -9.39 -18.02
C VAL A 701 13.22 -8.98 -18.18
N PRO A 702 12.43 -8.96 -17.09
CA PRO A 702 11.08 -8.45 -17.12
C PRO A 702 11.06 -6.94 -17.28
N LEU A 703 10.26 -6.43 -18.22
CA LEU A 703 10.00 -5.00 -18.39
C LEU A 703 8.51 -4.72 -18.19
N ASP A 704 8.20 -3.76 -17.34
CA ASP A 704 6.84 -3.23 -17.23
C ASP A 704 6.42 -2.54 -18.53
N ARG A 705 5.11 -2.39 -18.74
CA ARG A 705 4.53 -1.85 -19.97
C ARG A 705 5.01 -0.43 -20.28
N GLU A 706 5.18 0.43 -19.28
CA GLU A 706 5.58 1.83 -19.47
C GLU A 706 7.05 1.91 -19.86
N THR A 707 7.92 1.17 -19.16
CA THR A 707 9.34 1.06 -19.49
C THR A 707 9.52 0.49 -20.90
N HIS A 708 8.86 -0.62 -21.22
CA HIS A 708 8.96 -1.23 -22.56
C HIS A 708 8.50 -0.25 -23.66
N ALA A 709 7.37 0.44 -23.48
CA ALA A 709 6.89 1.44 -24.44
C ALA A 709 7.86 2.62 -24.60
N ALA A 710 8.46 3.10 -23.51
CA ALA A 710 9.45 4.17 -23.55
C ALA A 710 10.72 3.76 -24.31
N LEU A 711 11.18 2.52 -24.15
CA LEU A 711 12.33 1.97 -24.88
C LEU A 711 12.04 1.78 -26.36
N VAL A 712 10.88 1.23 -26.72
CA VAL A 712 10.44 1.11 -28.13
C VAL A 712 10.36 2.48 -28.78
N SER A 713 9.71 3.45 -28.12
CA SER A 713 9.62 4.83 -28.62
C SER A 713 10.99 5.49 -28.80
N LEU A 714 11.93 5.26 -27.87
CA LEU A 714 13.30 5.74 -28.00
C LEU A 714 13.99 5.12 -29.23
N GLY A 715 13.86 3.80 -29.39
CA GLY A 715 14.41 3.06 -30.52
C GLY A 715 13.87 3.56 -31.86
N ASP A 716 12.56 3.74 -31.97
CA ASP A 716 11.91 4.25 -33.18
C ASP A 716 12.41 5.66 -33.55
N ARG A 717 12.51 6.56 -32.57
CA ARG A 717 13.02 7.93 -32.79
C ARG A 717 14.47 7.96 -33.30
N LEU A 718 15.29 6.99 -32.90
CA LEU A 718 16.71 6.92 -33.26
C LEU A 718 16.98 5.99 -34.46
N GLY A 719 15.96 5.33 -35.01
CA GLY A 719 16.13 4.32 -36.05
C GLY A 719 16.92 3.10 -35.56
N ARG A 720 16.72 2.72 -34.29
CA ARG A 720 17.30 1.57 -33.60
C ARG A 720 16.19 0.78 -32.90
N PRO A 721 15.34 0.04 -33.63
CA PRO A 721 14.23 -0.68 -33.03
C PRO A 721 14.73 -1.75 -32.05
N LEU A 722 14.05 -1.90 -30.91
CA LEU A 722 14.34 -2.97 -29.94
C LEU A 722 13.93 -4.32 -30.54
N GLY A 723 14.85 -5.28 -30.58
CA GLY A 723 14.62 -6.62 -31.15
C GLY A 723 13.49 -7.39 -30.46
N ALA A 724 12.79 -8.24 -31.22
CA ALA A 724 11.54 -8.89 -30.79
C ALA A 724 11.67 -9.70 -29.48
N ALA A 725 10.70 -9.48 -28.57
CA ALA A 725 10.57 -10.17 -27.29
C ALA A 725 10.47 -11.70 -27.45
N ALA A 726 11.06 -12.45 -26.52
CA ALA A 726 10.79 -13.87 -26.40
C ALA A 726 9.37 -14.03 -25.84
N ARG A 727 8.45 -14.57 -26.65
CA ARG A 727 7.11 -14.94 -26.15
C ARG A 727 7.29 -16.18 -25.28
N GLY A 728 7.20 -16.01 -23.97
CA GLY A 728 7.02 -17.08 -22.98
C GLY A 728 5.55 -17.34 -22.75
#